data_AF-A0A7X1Y2N9-F1
#
_entry.id   AF-A0A7X1Y2N9-F1
#
_cell.length_a   1.000
_cell.length_b   1.000
_cell.length_c   1.000
_cell.angle_alpha   90.00
_cell.angle_beta   90.00
_cell.angle_gamma   90.00
#
_symmetry.space_group_name_H-M   'P 1'
#
loop_
_entity.id
_entity.type
_entity.pdbx_description
1 polymer ?
#
loop_
_entity_poly.entity_id
_entity_poly.type
_entity_poly.pdbx_seq_one_letter_code
_entity_poly.pdbx_strand_id
1 'polypeptide(L)'
;MEPAYEIPKLSFPANIIGRLPTLSPPFVSADDAARFAHELIGDHRDCEYAGVILKNAEGRYFASRPEKVVGKKFKVTQFISSNAGGQLIQPQGYTCQGFYNSRQHHLATEQKSFMGVTNDEVLFLANFFLPEDIQAVLTMASFTSVHYLSGFNGSLLKVETRATAGESQLYDFLAHAQEDHELLAEMIQFLKQVVATLQVNIVQSADIWKGTVGKLAPEFFTTYRRADVVEHMTVQRPACGPLLDSEPLALEYARLRSEAVTEQHYGFILKSTTRQVFIVSQPVTGEMDFNVARAFPLDSNGQAELPSGFAIFALYAADAEYRNPSLIPTDQPSVYKNFLHIDALDNGILKARELATAGSITALPLYILARDGALLKYVSKSSPVEKSLFAKLPAREGDGIALLRNVLMGIERIESLVHALAHTGELSVVHGSEVWGKEGQIGSGWQPFDGFMRRTLSPVFTAMDDAVRYAHEQIARRVDFTYGGLVLKRQDNLFVVTEPIAMRTETFDPAVVFPPEQSSFIPYGCVVAGVYHTRRIRPQQLWRKADEEQLSRTLFAPHELRSAILDRRGKVRYFSAQDGALLKYIPSGSDLETRFLERLAPPAAHPEQVCNNSSQIKLRNNSLKPSQFIAQVARAGELHVVVASRLWGERGKVTTEWVPAKAPVARDRLTLQPALSPVFSQAKDAVRYVHGRMGSRGHTQFGVILKSQSAEQFIATEPLRTRKAFLSDVFPRPFGSQAYSLPAGFTCDSVYMATPQNPVERVSDDVFADFIAPADLVNLAVLSSSVRDLTVGRLDYPTMYLSTRNGALLSYKAVNLNAVLDLDSGFGPNESMLTLLNSNKLRTPDYVRKVASSGYLEVLLSNPIWATLGLVTSGWRPFAMDVAMSNRPGATVPALGPVFSHIDDAALYSNRLLRRPHAHHVVGAILYSSAQMLYVPQEPETNGAPANAQDTIFLNALFERSSGRSRPLPALPSGYGPVAVYYAHQPVRPSVVRPGQINWVDHVFWPVDICFMTKSLPRLEFAVNVAYAAGNDGSLLKYVRHGGQAEDDLCQLVLGYDYWENQYLNQEWVDKGLETENQYVAKLLKAGELIVVSPSENWSRVGWVTANWKTTESAKVSLVLPWARSSTGKNKDEL
;
A
#
# COMPACT_ATOMS: atom_id res chain seq x y z
N MET A 1 -38.70 24.96 55.46
CA MET A 1 -37.40 24.70 54.82
C MET A 1 -37.22 23.20 54.86
N GLU A 2 -37.58 22.51 53.78
CA GLU A 2 -37.13 21.13 53.60
C GLU A 2 -35.60 21.11 53.50
N PRO A 3 -34.91 20.13 54.07
CA PRO A 3 -33.46 20.03 53.96
C PRO A 3 -33.10 19.87 52.47
N ALA A 4 -32.12 20.64 52.01
CA ALA A 4 -31.55 20.44 50.68
C ALA A 4 -31.09 18.97 50.59
N TYR A 5 -31.71 18.20 49.69
CA TYR A 5 -31.33 16.81 49.46
C TYR A 5 -29.86 16.77 49.03
N GLU A 6 -29.01 16.16 49.86
CA GLU A 6 -27.60 15.93 49.53
C GLU A 6 -27.48 14.67 48.67
N ILE A 7 -26.88 14.81 47.50
CA ILE A 7 -26.59 13.68 46.61
C ILE A 7 -25.76 12.64 47.39
N PRO A 8 -26.22 11.39 47.51
CA PRO A 8 -25.57 10.38 48.33
C PRO A 8 -24.17 10.06 47.78
N LYS A 9 -23.14 10.08 48.64
CA LYS A 9 -21.77 9.72 48.26
C LYS A 9 -21.64 8.20 48.06
N LEU A 10 -21.16 7.77 46.90
CA LEU A 10 -20.86 6.35 46.62
C LEU A 10 -19.78 5.83 47.56
N SER A 11 -20.07 4.74 48.26
CA SER A 11 -19.07 3.92 48.95
C SER A 11 -18.71 2.74 48.04
N PHE A 12 -17.43 2.65 47.66
CA PHE A 12 -16.91 1.56 46.83
C PHE A 12 -16.47 0.38 47.72
N PRO A 13 -16.32 -0.84 47.18
CA PRO A 13 -15.77 -1.95 47.95
C PRO A 13 -14.42 -1.56 48.56
N ALA A 14 -14.23 -1.88 49.84
CA ALA A 14 -13.03 -1.49 50.59
C ALA A 14 -11.77 -2.24 50.10
N ASN A 15 -10.61 -1.56 50.15
CA ASN A 15 -9.30 -2.12 49.84
C ASN A 15 -9.16 -2.72 48.42
N ILE A 16 -9.85 -2.17 47.43
CA ILE A 16 -9.64 -2.58 46.03
C ILE A 16 -8.37 -1.90 45.52
N ILE A 17 -7.48 -2.69 44.92
CA ILE A 17 -6.28 -2.19 44.25
C ILE A 17 -6.62 -1.96 42.78
N GLY A 18 -6.74 -0.70 42.39
CA GLY A 18 -6.87 -0.29 40.99
C GLY A 18 -5.51 -0.33 40.29
N ARG A 19 -5.51 -0.64 38.99
CA ARG A 19 -4.29 -0.69 38.17
C ARG A 19 -4.27 0.46 37.18
N LEU A 20 -3.23 1.29 37.23
CA LEU A 20 -3.01 2.31 36.22
C LEU A 20 -2.38 1.70 34.95
N PRO A 21 -3.01 1.87 33.77
CA PRO A 21 -2.42 1.51 32.49
C PRO A 21 -1.23 2.42 32.16
N THR A 22 -0.48 2.06 31.11
CA THR A 22 0.56 2.95 30.56
C THR A 22 -0.04 4.31 30.20
N LEU A 23 0.67 5.39 30.52
CA LEU A 23 0.22 6.75 30.27
C LEU A 23 0.66 7.26 28.90
N SER A 24 -0.04 8.27 28.39
CA SER A 24 0.29 9.03 27.20
C SER A 24 1.55 9.88 27.39
N PRO A 25 2.07 10.51 26.31
CA PRO A 25 2.93 11.69 26.46
C PRO A 25 2.22 12.81 27.26
N PRO A 26 2.97 13.79 27.81
CA PRO A 26 2.39 14.89 28.56
C PRO A 26 1.70 15.93 27.66
N PHE A 27 0.60 16.49 28.14
CA PHE A 27 -0.20 17.54 27.49
C PHE A 27 -0.35 18.79 28.37
N VAL A 28 -0.65 19.93 27.75
CA VAL A 28 -0.93 21.20 28.45
C VAL A 28 -2.38 21.33 28.95
N SER A 29 -3.31 20.55 28.40
CA SER A 29 -4.71 20.55 28.81
C SER A 29 -5.26 19.13 29.01
N ALA A 30 -6.26 19.00 29.89
CA ALA A 30 -6.99 17.74 30.09
C ALA A 30 -7.77 17.33 28.84
N ASP A 31 -8.33 18.31 28.11
CA ASP A 31 -9.12 18.07 26.90
C ASP A 31 -8.24 17.50 25.76
N ASP A 32 -6.99 17.96 25.62
CA ASP A 32 -6.04 17.38 24.65
C ASP A 32 -5.62 15.96 25.02
N ALA A 33 -5.42 15.67 26.32
CA ALA A 33 -5.16 14.32 26.79
C ALA A 33 -6.36 13.38 26.53
N ALA A 34 -7.59 13.87 26.77
CA ALA A 34 -8.82 13.13 26.47
C ALA A 34 -8.99 12.90 24.96
N ARG A 35 -8.67 13.88 24.12
CA ARG A 35 -8.64 13.72 22.66
C ARG A 35 -7.64 12.65 22.22
N PHE A 36 -6.45 12.60 22.83
CA PHE A 36 -5.49 11.54 22.55
C PHE A 36 -6.05 10.16 22.90
N ALA A 37 -6.70 10.00 24.04
CA ALA A 37 -7.37 8.74 24.39
C ALA A 37 -8.51 8.41 23.41
N HIS A 38 -9.30 9.40 23.02
CA HIS A 38 -10.37 9.26 22.04
C HIS A 38 -9.84 8.80 20.67
N GLU A 39 -8.73 9.36 20.19
CA GLU A 39 -8.05 8.93 18.96
C GLU A 39 -7.57 7.47 19.04
N LEU A 40 -7.07 7.03 20.20
CA LEU A 40 -6.67 5.64 20.42
C LEU A 40 -7.87 4.66 20.45
N ILE A 41 -9.02 5.10 20.97
CA ILE A 41 -10.26 4.33 20.93
C ILE A 41 -10.76 4.22 19.48
N GLY A 42 -10.70 5.30 18.70
CA GLY A 42 -11.12 5.33 17.30
C GLY A 42 -12.54 4.77 17.11
N ASP A 43 -12.68 3.80 16.21
CA ASP A 43 -13.93 3.07 15.92
C ASP A 43 -14.12 1.79 16.76
N HIS A 44 -13.25 1.49 17.74
CA HIS A 44 -13.40 0.29 18.55
C HIS A 44 -14.65 0.39 19.44
N ARG A 45 -15.69 -0.38 19.10
CA ARG A 45 -17.01 -0.41 19.79
C ARG A 45 -17.49 -1.84 20.09
N ASP A 46 -16.59 -2.83 20.03
CA ASP A 46 -16.85 -4.23 20.38
C ASP A 46 -17.21 -4.41 21.86
N CYS A 47 -16.68 -3.52 22.70
CA CYS A 47 -16.98 -3.39 24.11
C CYS A 47 -16.84 -1.92 24.53
N GLU A 48 -17.15 -1.63 25.79
CA GLU A 48 -16.84 -0.34 26.39
C GLU A 48 -15.34 -0.25 26.70
N TYR A 49 -14.70 0.85 26.27
CA TYR A 49 -13.31 1.16 26.60
C TYR A 49 -13.29 2.36 27.52
N ALA A 50 -12.47 2.32 28.58
CA ALA A 50 -12.41 3.41 29.55
C ALA A 50 -10.99 3.67 30.06
N GLY A 51 -10.84 4.74 30.82
CA GLY A 51 -9.63 5.08 31.56
C GLY A 51 -9.71 6.42 32.27
N VAL A 52 -8.54 6.96 32.61
CA VAL A 52 -8.38 8.13 33.49
C VAL A 52 -7.54 9.22 32.84
N ILE A 53 -7.87 10.47 33.17
CA ILE A 53 -7.05 11.65 32.90
C ILE A 53 -6.41 12.09 34.21
N LEU A 54 -5.09 12.19 34.22
CA LEU A 54 -4.26 12.46 35.40
C LEU A 54 -3.50 13.77 35.21
N LYS A 55 -3.22 14.47 36.32
CA LYS A 55 -2.33 15.63 36.37
C LYS A 55 -1.18 15.38 37.32
N ASN A 56 0.04 15.66 36.89
CA ASN A 56 1.22 15.51 37.75
C ASN A 56 1.49 16.79 38.57
N ALA A 57 2.51 16.74 39.44
CA ALA A 57 2.93 17.88 40.26
C ALA A 57 3.44 19.09 39.43
N GLU A 58 3.92 18.86 38.20
CA GLU A 58 4.35 19.92 37.28
C GLU A 58 3.18 20.56 36.52
N GLY A 59 1.95 20.13 36.78
CA GLY A 59 0.74 20.64 36.15
C GLY A 59 0.45 20.08 34.75
N ARG A 60 1.18 19.04 34.31
CA ARG A 60 1.00 18.38 33.00
C ARG A 60 -0.08 17.31 33.07
N TYR A 61 -0.83 17.16 31.98
CA TYR A 61 -1.92 16.20 31.86
C TYR A 61 -1.49 14.94 31.11
N PHE A 62 -2.01 13.80 31.53
CA PHE A 62 -1.74 12.48 30.96
C PHE A 62 -3.05 11.72 30.84
N ALA A 63 -3.27 11.06 29.72
CA ALA A 63 -4.33 10.07 29.61
C ALA A 63 -3.74 8.67 29.82
N SER A 64 -4.44 7.80 30.53
CA SER A 64 -4.14 6.37 30.44
C SER A 64 -4.39 5.86 29.01
N ARG A 65 -3.78 4.74 28.65
CA ARG A 65 -4.22 4.00 27.45
C ARG A 65 -5.61 3.40 27.69
N PRO A 66 -6.53 3.42 26.71
CA PRO A 66 -7.86 2.83 26.85
C PRO A 66 -7.78 1.32 27.14
N GLU A 67 -8.51 0.87 28.16
CA GLU A 67 -8.68 -0.57 28.47
C GLU A 67 -10.14 -0.98 28.36
N LYS A 68 -10.36 -2.27 28.06
CA LYS A 68 -11.72 -2.85 28.06
C LYS A 68 -12.30 -2.82 29.46
N VAL A 69 -13.55 -2.39 29.59
CA VAL A 69 -14.29 -2.42 30.86
C VAL A 69 -14.61 -3.87 31.24
N VAL A 70 -14.33 -4.24 32.49
CA VAL A 70 -14.60 -5.59 33.00
C VAL A 70 -16.00 -5.67 33.65
N GLY A 71 -16.93 -6.35 32.99
CA GLY A 71 -18.30 -6.56 33.44
C GLY A 71 -19.33 -5.82 32.61
N LYS A 72 -20.56 -5.65 33.13
CA LYS A 72 -21.68 -5.02 32.40
C LYS A 72 -21.70 -3.49 32.46
N LYS A 73 -20.95 -2.87 33.38
CA LYS A 73 -20.92 -1.41 33.63
C LYS A 73 -19.50 -0.97 33.96
N PHE A 74 -19.16 0.28 33.60
CA PHE A 74 -17.91 0.93 34.00
C PHE A 74 -17.72 0.90 35.53
N LYS A 75 -16.52 0.50 35.96
CA LYS A 75 -16.12 0.48 37.37
C LYS A 75 -14.83 1.27 37.55
N VAL A 76 -14.92 2.39 38.25
CA VAL A 76 -13.78 3.26 38.57
C VAL A 76 -12.66 2.50 39.30
N THR A 77 -13.02 1.50 40.12
CA THR A 77 -12.07 0.69 40.88
C THR A 77 -11.18 -0.21 40.02
N GLN A 78 -11.45 -0.32 38.71
CA GLN A 78 -10.52 -0.92 37.75
C GLN A 78 -9.20 -0.11 37.66
N PHE A 79 -9.30 1.21 37.73
CA PHE A 79 -8.18 2.13 37.52
C PHE A 79 -7.69 2.80 38.81
N ILE A 80 -8.60 3.09 39.74
CA ILE A 80 -8.34 3.86 40.96
C ILE A 80 -8.54 2.96 42.19
N SER A 81 -7.60 3.01 43.14
CA SER A 81 -7.68 2.20 44.36
C SER A 81 -8.67 2.80 45.39
N SER A 82 -9.25 1.97 46.25
CA SER A 82 -10.07 2.40 47.38
C SER A 82 -9.40 2.09 48.73
N ASN A 83 -9.64 2.93 49.73
CA ASN A 83 -9.17 2.72 51.10
C ASN A 83 -10.06 1.73 51.87
N ALA A 84 -9.74 1.48 53.14
CA ALA A 84 -10.51 0.61 54.03
C ALA A 84 -11.95 1.09 54.27
N GLY A 85 -12.22 2.39 54.10
CA GLY A 85 -13.56 2.97 54.19
C GLY A 85 -14.32 3.04 52.86
N GLY A 86 -13.79 2.45 51.78
CA GLY A 86 -14.42 2.46 50.46
C GLY A 86 -14.30 3.78 49.69
N GLN A 87 -13.46 4.71 50.14
CA GLN A 87 -13.20 5.98 49.45
C GLN A 87 -12.04 5.84 48.46
N LEU A 88 -12.15 6.50 47.30
CA LEU A 88 -11.14 6.48 46.25
C LEU A 88 -9.87 7.24 46.65
N ILE A 89 -8.70 6.71 46.27
CA ILE A 89 -7.38 7.26 46.57
C ILE A 89 -6.74 7.81 45.29
N GLN A 90 -6.16 9.00 45.35
CA GLN A 90 -5.41 9.57 44.23
C GLN A 90 -4.17 8.72 43.90
N PRO A 91 -3.89 8.42 42.62
CA PRO A 91 -2.72 7.62 42.28
C PRO A 91 -1.40 8.30 42.66
N GLN A 92 -0.38 7.52 43.01
CA GLN A 92 0.90 8.06 43.47
C GLN A 92 1.53 9.00 42.42
N GLY A 93 1.83 10.24 42.82
CA GLY A 93 2.44 11.26 41.95
C GLY A 93 1.46 11.99 41.02
N TYR A 94 0.17 11.65 41.07
CA TYR A 94 -0.86 12.21 40.19
C TYR A 94 -2.13 12.60 40.95
N THR A 95 -2.90 13.50 40.36
CA THR A 95 -4.29 13.80 40.75
C THR A 95 -5.20 13.45 39.58
N CYS A 96 -6.23 12.65 39.82
CA CYS A 96 -7.27 12.33 38.85
C CYS A 96 -8.07 13.60 38.51
N GLN A 97 -8.01 14.00 37.25
CA GLN A 97 -8.72 15.16 36.72
C GLN A 97 -10.02 14.79 36.05
N GLY A 98 -10.18 13.53 35.62
CA GLY A 98 -11.42 13.04 35.04
C GLY A 98 -11.35 11.61 34.57
N PHE A 99 -12.49 11.06 34.19
CA PHE A 99 -12.60 9.75 33.54
C PHE A 99 -13.00 9.92 32.08
N TYR A 100 -12.61 8.98 31.23
CA TYR A 100 -13.14 8.87 29.89
C TYR A 100 -13.66 7.45 29.64
N ASN A 101 -14.76 7.34 28.90
CA ASN A 101 -15.26 6.06 28.42
C ASN A 101 -15.88 6.17 27.02
N SER A 102 -15.90 5.06 26.30
CA SER A 102 -16.64 4.89 25.05
C SER A 102 -17.95 4.13 25.31
N ARG A 103 -18.63 3.68 24.27
CA ARG A 103 -19.78 2.78 24.40
C ARG A 103 -19.65 1.56 23.52
N GLN A 104 -20.22 0.46 23.99
CA GLN A 104 -20.43 -0.71 23.14
C GLN A 104 -21.58 -0.45 22.15
N HIS A 105 -21.46 -1.00 20.96
CA HIS A 105 -22.44 -0.86 19.88
C HIS A 105 -23.64 -1.83 20.05
N HIS A 106 -24.61 -1.48 20.91
CA HIS A 106 -25.83 -2.30 21.12
C HIS A 106 -26.98 -1.91 20.19
N LEU A 107 -27.16 -0.60 19.93
CA LEU A 107 -28.36 -0.06 19.28
C LEU A 107 -28.48 -0.35 17.76
N ALA A 108 -27.39 -0.64 17.05
CA ALA A 108 -27.47 -1.01 15.63
C ALA A 108 -27.91 -2.46 15.39
N THR A 109 -27.76 -3.32 16.39
CA THR A 109 -28.23 -4.71 16.34
C THR A 109 -29.75 -4.77 16.50
N GLU A 110 -30.32 -3.82 17.23
CA GLU A 110 -31.72 -3.88 17.64
C GLU A 110 -32.69 -3.16 16.70
N GLN A 111 -32.26 -2.16 15.91
CA GLN A 111 -33.07 -1.40 14.91
C GLN A 111 -34.58 -1.33 15.22
N LYS A 112 -34.97 -1.07 16.48
CA LYS A 112 -36.37 -0.83 16.79
C LYS A 112 -36.70 0.55 16.24
N SER A 113 -37.54 0.61 15.22
CA SER A 113 -38.20 1.85 14.83
C SER A 113 -39.04 2.29 16.01
N PHE A 114 -38.54 3.23 16.80
CA PHE A 114 -39.34 3.87 17.83
C PHE A 114 -40.43 4.68 17.11
N MET A 115 -41.69 4.24 17.19
CA MET A 115 -42.80 4.98 16.57
C MET A 115 -42.86 6.38 17.20
N GLY A 116 -42.76 7.42 16.37
CA GLY A 116 -42.84 8.82 16.80
C GLY A 116 -41.51 9.53 17.07
N VAL A 117 -40.36 8.84 16.95
CA VAL A 117 -39.02 9.42 17.18
C VAL A 117 -38.28 9.61 15.86
N THR A 118 -37.64 10.76 15.67
CA THR A 118 -36.83 11.07 14.49
C THR A 118 -35.47 10.36 14.52
N ASN A 119 -34.86 10.15 13.36
CA ASN A 119 -33.51 9.54 13.27
C ASN A 119 -32.44 10.37 14.01
N ASP A 120 -32.57 11.70 14.02
CA ASP A 120 -31.63 12.60 14.68
C ASP A 120 -31.66 12.43 16.22
N GLU A 121 -32.85 12.22 16.80
CA GLU A 121 -33.03 12.00 18.24
C GLU A 121 -32.36 10.71 18.73
N VAL A 122 -32.50 9.63 17.95
CA VAL A 122 -31.84 8.35 18.22
C VAL A 122 -30.31 8.49 18.13
N LEU A 123 -29.84 9.26 17.14
CA LEU A 123 -28.43 9.55 16.97
C LEU A 123 -27.87 10.32 18.17
N PHE A 124 -28.58 11.36 18.65
CA PHE A 124 -28.13 12.17 19.79
C PHE A 124 -27.94 11.32 21.03
N LEU A 125 -28.90 10.45 21.37
CA LEU A 125 -28.78 9.58 22.55
C LEU A 125 -27.58 8.63 22.47
N ALA A 126 -27.29 8.05 21.31
CA ALA A 126 -26.14 7.17 21.19
C ALA A 126 -24.80 7.88 21.37
N ASN A 127 -24.77 9.20 21.16
CA ASN A 127 -23.58 10.04 21.30
C ASN A 127 -23.60 10.91 22.57
N PHE A 128 -24.56 10.71 23.46
CA PHE A 128 -24.73 11.49 24.69
C PHE A 128 -24.78 10.59 25.93
N PHE A 129 -24.43 11.13 27.11
CA PHE A 129 -24.43 10.40 28.38
C PHE A 129 -25.82 9.81 28.73
N LEU A 130 -25.87 8.56 29.20
CA LEU A 130 -27.12 7.92 29.62
C LEU A 130 -27.54 8.46 31.00
N PRO A 131 -28.80 8.28 31.39
CA PRO A 131 -29.26 8.63 32.73
C PRO A 131 -28.36 8.07 33.85
N GLU A 132 -27.97 6.79 33.74
CA GLU A 132 -27.09 6.13 34.72
C GLU A 132 -25.68 6.75 34.72
N ASP A 133 -25.17 7.16 33.55
CA ASP A 133 -23.86 7.80 33.45
C ASP A 133 -23.88 9.16 34.15
N ILE A 134 -24.91 9.98 33.91
CA ILE A 134 -25.05 11.30 34.55
C ILE A 134 -25.23 11.15 36.06
N GLN A 135 -26.00 10.17 36.52
CA GLN A 135 -26.15 9.88 37.94
C GLN A 135 -24.79 9.53 38.58
N ALA A 136 -23.98 8.68 37.92
CA ALA A 136 -22.65 8.35 38.37
C ALA A 136 -21.72 9.57 38.40
N VAL A 137 -21.78 10.43 37.37
CA VAL A 137 -21.02 11.71 37.31
C VAL A 137 -21.35 12.61 38.50
N LEU A 138 -22.64 12.78 38.82
CA LEU A 138 -23.10 13.59 39.94
C LEU A 138 -22.60 13.03 41.29
N THR A 139 -22.68 11.71 41.49
CA THR A 139 -22.21 11.10 42.73
C THR A 139 -20.68 11.16 42.89
N MET A 140 -19.92 11.15 41.79
CA MET A 140 -18.46 11.21 41.79
C MET A 140 -17.89 12.64 41.83
N ALA A 141 -18.73 13.67 41.78
CA ALA A 141 -18.31 15.08 41.74
C ALA A 141 -17.33 15.47 42.85
N SER A 142 -17.38 14.81 44.01
CA SER A 142 -16.45 15.03 45.13
C SER A 142 -15.05 14.47 44.92
N PHE A 143 -14.85 13.51 44.01
CA PHE A 143 -13.54 12.95 43.64
C PHE A 143 -13.00 13.59 42.36
N THR A 144 -13.86 13.75 41.34
CA THR A 144 -13.54 14.47 40.11
C THR A 144 -14.81 15.06 39.48
N SER A 145 -14.72 16.28 38.98
CA SER A 145 -15.85 16.99 38.36
C SER A 145 -15.99 16.77 36.86
N VAL A 146 -15.01 16.14 36.18
CA VAL A 146 -14.96 16.09 34.71
C VAL A 146 -15.04 14.66 34.20
N HIS A 147 -15.92 14.44 33.22
CA HIS A 147 -16.07 13.15 32.56
C HIS A 147 -16.18 13.33 31.05
N TYR A 148 -15.52 12.46 30.29
CA TYR A 148 -15.49 12.50 28.83
C TYR A 148 -16.19 11.28 28.24
N LEU A 149 -17.04 11.51 27.25
CA LEU A 149 -17.68 10.46 26.46
C LEU A 149 -17.11 10.46 25.04
N SER A 150 -16.44 9.37 24.70
CA SER A 150 -16.02 9.07 23.34
C SER A 150 -17.20 8.50 22.55
N GLY A 151 -17.95 9.38 21.90
CA GLY A 151 -19.11 9.04 21.08
C GLY A 151 -18.77 8.34 19.76
N PHE A 152 -19.79 7.99 18.98
CA PHE A 152 -19.65 7.48 17.62
C PHE A 152 -19.22 8.60 16.66
N ASN A 153 -18.78 8.22 15.46
CA ASN A 153 -18.36 9.12 14.39
C ASN A 153 -17.28 10.14 14.78
N GLY A 154 -16.47 9.82 15.81
CA GLY A 154 -15.38 10.69 16.29
C GLY A 154 -15.83 11.92 17.07
N SER A 155 -17.00 11.87 17.71
CA SER A 155 -17.42 12.91 18.66
C SER A 155 -16.83 12.68 20.06
N LEU A 156 -16.46 13.77 20.74
CA LEU A 156 -15.98 13.76 22.12
C LEU A 156 -16.74 14.81 22.92
N LEU A 157 -17.52 14.37 23.89
CA LEU A 157 -18.25 15.24 24.81
C LEU A 157 -17.54 15.28 26.16
N LYS A 158 -17.65 16.42 26.83
CA LYS A 158 -17.19 16.66 28.19
C LYS A 158 -18.36 17.12 29.03
N VAL A 159 -18.59 16.48 30.16
CA VAL A 159 -19.51 16.95 31.20
C VAL A 159 -18.68 17.41 32.38
N GLU A 160 -19.02 18.58 32.89
CA GLU A 160 -18.43 19.15 34.10
C GLU A 160 -19.52 19.51 35.11
N THR A 161 -19.36 19.03 36.35
CA THR A 161 -20.27 19.32 37.46
C THR A 161 -19.87 20.62 38.18
N ARG A 162 -20.85 21.37 38.66
CA ARG A 162 -20.69 22.59 39.45
C ARG A 162 -21.76 22.61 40.52
N ALA A 163 -21.35 22.63 41.79
CA ALA A 163 -22.24 22.65 42.95
C ALA A 163 -23.32 23.74 42.82
N THR A 164 -24.49 23.37 42.33
CA THR A 164 -25.62 24.26 42.05
C THR A 164 -26.92 23.57 42.51
N ALA A 165 -27.93 24.37 42.87
CA ALA A 165 -29.21 23.85 43.39
C ALA A 165 -29.97 22.95 42.39
N GLY A 166 -29.67 23.06 41.08
CA GLY A 166 -30.28 22.24 40.05
C GLY A 166 -29.74 20.80 39.97
N GLU A 167 -28.56 20.52 40.52
CA GLU A 167 -27.94 19.18 40.47
C GLU A 167 -28.70 18.15 41.30
N SER A 168 -29.19 18.52 42.49
CA SER A 168 -30.02 17.64 43.32
C SER A 168 -31.36 17.32 42.64
N GLN A 169 -32.01 18.32 42.02
CA GLN A 169 -33.25 18.11 41.28
C GLN A 169 -33.06 17.21 40.05
N LEU A 170 -31.94 17.36 39.33
CA LEU A 170 -31.59 16.48 38.23
C LEU A 170 -31.31 15.05 38.73
N TYR A 171 -30.60 14.89 39.85
CA TYR A 171 -30.35 13.57 40.44
C TYR A 171 -31.66 12.85 40.80
N ASP A 172 -32.58 13.55 41.46
CA ASP A 172 -33.89 12.99 41.83
C ASP A 172 -34.70 12.64 40.59
N PHE A 173 -34.74 13.51 39.58
CA PHE A 173 -35.39 13.23 38.30
C PHE A 173 -34.85 11.95 37.65
N LEU A 174 -33.53 11.77 37.62
CA LEU A 174 -32.89 10.59 37.04
C LEU A 174 -33.15 9.32 37.86
N ALA A 175 -33.23 9.42 39.19
CA ALA A 175 -33.57 8.31 40.07
C ALA A 175 -35.01 7.83 39.82
N HIS A 176 -35.98 8.75 39.66
CA HIS A 176 -37.37 8.40 39.33
C HIS A 176 -37.50 7.87 37.89
N ALA A 177 -36.76 8.43 36.93
CA ALA A 177 -36.77 7.99 35.53
C ALA A 177 -36.17 6.58 35.32
N GLN A 178 -35.37 6.06 36.26
CA GLN A 178 -34.91 4.67 36.23
C GLN A 178 -36.02 3.68 36.60
N GLU A 179 -37.03 4.11 37.37
CA GLU A 179 -38.15 3.28 37.82
C GLU A 179 -39.33 3.31 36.83
N ASP A 180 -39.53 4.41 36.10
CA ASP A 180 -40.58 4.58 35.10
C ASP A 180 -40.04 4.69 33.66
N HIS A 181 -40.26 3.65 32.86
CA HIS A 181 -39.78 3.56 31.48
C HIS A 181 -40.55 4.45 30.49
N GLU A 182 -41.70 5.02 30.87
CA GLU A 182 -42.47 5.95 30.01
C GLU A 182 -41.86 7.36 29.98
N LEU A 183 -41.18 7.79 31.04
CA LEU A 183 -40.47 9.09 31.12
C LEU A 183 -39.27 9.17 30.15
N LEU A 184 -38.70 8.02 29.77
CA LEU A 184 -37.69 7.90 28.72
C LEU A 184 -38.25 8.10 27.30
N ALA A 185 -39.57 8.11 27.11
CA ALA A 185 -40.20 8.38 25.82
C ALA A 185 -40.02 9.84 25.37
N GLU A 186 -39.81 10.79 26.30
CA GLU A 186 -39.48 12.20 25.99
C GLU A 186 -37.96 12.43 25.93
N MET A 187 -37.27 11.66 25.08
CA MET A 187 -35.80 11.60 24.97
C MET A 187 -35.12 12.99 24.85
N ILE A 188 -35.72 13.92 24.11
CA ILE A 188 -35.20 15.28 23.94
C ILE A 188 -35.29 16.10 25.24
N GLN A 189 -36.30 15.86 26.07
CA GLN A 189 -36.47 16.58 27.32
C GLN A 189 -35.38 16.23 28.33
N PHE A 190 -34.97 14.96 28.39
CA PHE A 190 -33.80 14.52 29.15
C PHE A 190 -32.53 15.27 28.71
N LEU A 191 -32.24 15.29 27.40
CA LEU A 191 -31.05 15.96 26.86
C LEU A 191 -31.04 17.45 27.21
N LYS A 192 -32.18 18.14 27.06
CA LYS A 192 -32.33 19.55 27.42
C LYS A 192 -32.11 19.80 28.91
N GLN A 193 -32.67 18.95 29.77
CA GLN A 193 -32.54 19.10 31.21
C GLN A 193 -31.08 18.96 31.66
N VAL A 194 -30.37 17.94 31.15
CA VAL A 194 -28.94 17.76 31.47
C VAL A 194 -28.11 18.95 31.02
N VAL A 195 -28.33 19.46 29.81
CA VAL A 195 -27.57 20.60 29.26
C VAL A 195 -27.94 21.94 29.92
N ALA A 196 -29.16 22.07 30.43
CA ALA A 196 -29.58 23.23 31.21
C ALA A 196 -28.94 23.27 32.61
N THR A 197 -28.77 22.10 33.24
CA THR A 197 -28.24 21.98 34.60
C THR A 197 -26.71 21.86 34.65
N LEU A 198 -26.11 21.05 33.79
CA LEU A 198 -24.67 20.75 33.79
C LEU A 198 -23.93 21.45 32.65
N GLN A 199 -22.60 21.63 32.81
CA GLN A 199 -21.77 22.14 31.73
C GLN A 199 -21.37 21.02 30.78
N VAL A 200 -22.14 20.88 29.70
CA VAL A 200 -21.83 19.93 28.62
C VAL A 200 -21.15 20.66 27.46
N ASN A 201 -19.90 20.31 27.19
CA ASN A 201 -19.12 20.86 26.09
C ASN A 201 -18.84 19.79 25.03
N ILE A 202 -18.95 20.18 23.76
CA ILE A 202 -18.48 19.35 22.64
C ILE A 202 -17.02 19.72 22.40
N VAL A 203 -16.10 18.88 22.88
CA VAL A 203 -14.65 19.04 22.71
C VAL A 203 -14.25 18.71 21.29
N GLN A 204 -14.87 17.68 20.71
CA GLN A 204 -14.69 17.31 19.31
C GLN A 204 -16.05 17.01 18.70
N SER A 205 -16.36 17.74 17.64
CA SER A 205 -17.60 17.68 16.90
C SER A 205 -17.48 16.78 15.69
N ALA A 206 -18.59 16.12 15.37
CA ALA A 206 -18.78 15.33 14.16
C ALA A 206 -20.08 15.78 13.47
N ASP A 207 -20.44 15.15 12.35
CA ASP A 207 -21.68 15.44 11.60
C ASP A 207 -22.93 15.56 12.48
N ILE A 208 -23.05 14.68 13.48
CA ILE A 208 -24.19 14.64 14.38
C ILE A 208 -24.38 15.96 15.15
N TRP A 209 -23.28 16.59 15.53
CA TRP A 209 -23.25 17.86 16.24
C TRP A 209 -23.15 19.05 15.27
N LYS A 210 -23.26 18.78 13.96
CA LYS A 210 -23.26 19.77 12.86
C LYS A 210 -22.05 20.71 12.92
N GLY A 211 -20.89 20.17 13.29
CA GLY A 211 -19.64 20.93 13.43
C GLY A 211 -19.60 21.90 14.63
N THR A 212 -20.61 21.88 15.50
CA THR A 212 -20.68 22.76 16.69
C THR A 212 -19.71 22.26 17.78
N VAL A 213 -18.92 23.17 18.33
CA VAL A 213 -17.98 22.92 19.44
C VAL A 213 -18.23 23.88 20.60
N GLY A 214 -17.78 23.55 21.80
CA GLY A 214 -18.00 24.34 23.00
C GLY A 214 -19.30 24.00 23.71
N LYS A 215 -19.81 24.94 24.54
CA LYS A 215 -20.94 24.70 25.43
C LYS A 215 -22.23 24.43 24.63
N LEU A 216 -22.85 23.29 24.90
CA LEU A 216 -24.14 22.93 24.34
C LEU A 216 -25.25 23.73 25.06
N ALA A 217 -26.28 24.12 24.33
CA ALA A 217 -27.43 24.86 24.87
C ALA A 217 -28.74 24.13 24.53
N PRO A 218 -29.80 24.24 25.36
CA PRO A 218 -31.04 23.49 25.16
C PRO A 218 -31.73 23.75 23.80
N GLU A 219 -31.54 24.93 23.21
CA GLU A 219 -32.09 25.35 21.91
C GLU A 219 -31.48 24.60 20.72
N PHE A 220 -30.32 23.96 20.93
CA PHE A 220 -29.67 23.15 19.91
C PHE A 220 -30.58 22.02 19.42
N PHE A 221 -31.36 21.41 20.33
CA PHE A 221 -32.21 20.25 20.04
C PHE A 221 -33.54 20.61 19.36
N THR A 222 -33.89 21.90 19.21
CA THR A 222 -35.16 22.35 18.61
C THR A 222 -35.00 23.00 17.23
N THR A 223 -33.77 23.32 16.82
CA THR A 223 -33.52 24.10 15.59
C THR A 223 -33.24 23.19 14.40
N TYR A 224 -34.10 23.21 13.38
CA TYR A 224 -33.79 22.57 12.09
C TYR A 224 -32.64 23.31 11.41
N ARG A 225 -31.51 22.63 11.22
CA ARG A 225 -30.31 23.16 10.55
C ARG A 225 -29.96 22.24 9.37
N ARG A 226 -29.72 22.81 8.18
CA ARG A 226 -29.44 22.06 6.93
C ARG A 226 -28.27 21.09 7.14
N ALA A 227 -28.37 19.90 6.57
CA ALA A 227 -27.32 18.90 6.64
C ALA A 227 -26.22 19.24 5.62
N ASP A 228 -25.17 19.90 6.10
CA ASP A 228 -23.90 20.02 5.36
C ASP A 228 -22.99 18.86 5.75
N VAL A 229 -22.19 18.37 4.80
CA VAL A 229 -21.20 17.32 5.11
C VAL A 229 -20.07 17.95 5.92
N VAL A 230 -19.88 17.51 7.15
CA VAL A 230 -18.70 17.86 7.95
C VAL A 230 -17.69 16.74 7.76
N GLU A 231 -16.86 16.86 6.72
CA GLU A 231 -15.88 15.82 6.37
C GLU A 231 -14.82 15.58 7.45
N HIS A 232 -14.50 16.64 8.22
CA HIS A 232 -13.43 16.64 9.20
C HIS A 232 -13.96 16.99 10.59
N MET A 233 -13.35 16.41 11.62
CA MET A 233 -13.74 16.67 13.00
C MET A 233 -13.42 18.12 13.38
N THR A 234 -14.43 18.90 13.75
CA THR A 234 -14.21 20.24 14.31
C THR A 234 -13.81 20.10 15.76
N VAL A 235 -12.68 20.66 16.16
CA VAL A 235 -12.18 20.58 17.54
C VAL A 235 -12.39 21.91 18.25
N GLN A 236 -12.80 21.86 19.52
CA GLN A 236 -12.87 23.02 20.39
C GLN A 236 -11.46 23.59 20.60
N ARG A 237 -11.29 24.90 20.35
CA ARG A 237 -9.99 25.58 20.44
C ARG A 237 -9.85 26.32 21.78
N PRO A 238 -8.64 26.45 22.35
CA PRO A 238 -7.35 26.02 21.79
C PRO A 238 -7.18 24.50 21.87
N ALA A 239 -6.67 23.90 20.81
CA ALA A 239 -6.42 22.47 20.73
C ALA A 239 -4.98 22.24 20.32
N CYS A 240 -4.23 21.48 21.12
CA CYS A 240 -2.80 21.32 20.97
C CYS A 240 -2.41 19.84 20.91
N GLY A 241 -1.21 19.58 20.40
CA GLY A 241 -0.55 18.28 20.49
C GLY A 241 0.12 18.03 21.84
N PRO A 242 0.80 16.88 21.98
CA PRO A 242 1.63 16.61 23.15
C PRO A 242 2.82 17.57 23.23
N LEU A 243 3.46 17.64 24.40
CA LEU A 243 4.77 18.29 24.54
C LEU A 243 5.84 17.46 23.80
N LEU A 244 6.60 18.12 22.92
CA LEU A 244 7.62 17.50 22.08
C LEU A 244 9.00 18.06 22.41
N ASP A 245 10.01 17.21 22.52
CA ASP A 245 11.34 17.60 23.03
C ASP A 245 12.27 18.21 21.97
N SER A 246 11.83 18.33 20.71
CA SER A 246 12.64 18.90 19.62
C SER A 246 11.80 19.48 18.48
N GLU A 247 12.39 20.40 17.71
CA GLU A 247 11.78 20.98 16.51
C GLU A 247 11.47 19.94 15.42
N PRO A 248 12.37 18.98 15.09
CA PRO A 248 12.05 17.93 14.11
C PRO A 248 10.82 17.10 14.47
N LEU A 249 10.65 16.74 15.76
CA LEU A 249 9.45 16.03 16.23
C LEU A 249 8.19 16.90 16.10
N ALA A 250 8.29 18.20 16.34
CA ALA A 250 7.19 19.15 16.13
C ALA A 250 6.80 19.24 14.65
N LEU A 251 7.77 19.29 13.75
CA LEU A 251 7.52 19.29 12.31
C LEU A 251 6.90 17.99 11.82
N GLU A 252 7.38 16.84 12.30
CA GLU A 252 6.79 15.53 11.99
C GLU A 252 5.35 15.43 12.50
N TYR A 253 5.08 15.90 13.71
CA TYR A 253 3.71 15.94 14.24
C TYR A 253 2.81 16.89 13.43
N ALA A 254 3.31 18.07 13.03
CA ALA A 254 2.57 19.00 12.17
C ALA A 254 2.22 18.37 10.81
N ARG A 255 3.18 17.65 10.19
CA ARG A 255 2.96 16.88 8.95
C ARG A 255 1.86 15.84 9.13
N LEU A 256 1.96 15.00 10.16
CA LEU A 256 0.97 13.95 10.44
C LEU A 256 -0.44 14.50 10.63
N ARG A 257 -0.57 15.68 11.27
CA ARG A 257 -1.88 16.35 11.44
C ARG A 257 -2.39 16.96 10.13
N SER A 258 -1.51 17.54 9.34
CA SER A 258 -1.85 18.13 8.03
C SER A 258 -2.29 17.08 7.00
N GLU A 259 -1.65 15.90 6.99
CA GLU A 259 -2.03 14.74 6.17
C GLU A 259 -3.43 14.20 6.46
N ALA A 260 -4.02 14.52 7.62
CA ALA A 260 -5.38 14.11 7.96
C ALA A 260 -6.45 15.08 7.41
N VAL A 261 -6.04 16.25 6.90
CA VAL A 261 -6.92 17.37 6.52
C VAL A 261 -6.81 17.63 5.02
N THR A 262 -7.90 17.49 4.26
CA THR A 262 -7.89 17.75 2.81
C THR A 262 -8.11 19.20 2.44
N GLU A 263 -8.76 19.98 3.30
CA GLU A 263 -8.97 21.42 3.10
C GLU A 263 -7.67 22.20 3.26
N GLN A 264 -7.64 23.41 2.69
CA GLN A 264 -6.56 24.36 2.98
C GLN A 264 -6.58 24.72 4.47
N HIS A 265 -5.40 24.80 5.08
CA HIS A 265 -5.28 25.05 6.51
C HIS A 265 -3.94 25.63 6.90
N TYR A 266 -3.92 26.28 8.06
CA TYR A 266 -2.70 26.74 8.72
C TYR A 266 -2.66 26.33 10.20
N GLY A 267 -1.52 26.52 10.85
CA GLY A 267 -1.39 26.41 12.29
C GLY A 267 -0.08 26.97 12.79
N PHE A 268 0.16 26.78 14.09
CA PHE A 268 1.26 27.41 14.81
C PHE A 268 2.07 26.37 15.57
N ILE A 269 3.39 26.52 15.50
CA ILE A 269 4.35 25.80 16.34
C ILE A 269 4.76 26.76 17.45
N LEU A 270 4.55 26.33 18.69
CA LEU A 270 4.86 27.07 19.90
C LEU A 270 6.13 26.49 20.53
N LYS A 271 6.99 27.34 21.09
CA LYS A 271 8.18 26.94 21.84
C LYS A 271 8.07 27.46 23.27
N SER A 272 8.47 26.63 24.24
CA SER A 272 8.54 27.03 25.63
C SER A 272 9.61 28.11 25.81
N THR A 273 9.31 29.14 26.61
CA THR A 273 10.24 30.24 26.90
C THR A 273 11.39 29.83 27.82
N THR A 274 11.29 28.67 28.49
CA THR A 274 12.25 28.22 29.52
C THR A 274 12.92 26.90 29.20
N ARG A 275 12.34 26.07 28.31
CA ARG A 275 12.83 24.72 27.98
C ARG A 275 12.84 24.52 26.46
N GLN A 276 13.62 23.56 25.97
CA GLN A 276 13.55 23.12 24.56
C GLN A 276 12.37 22.16 24.36
N VAL A 277 11.16 22.67 24.56
CA VAL A 277 9.92 21.91 24.41
C VAL A 277 8.99 22.66 23.47
N PHE A 278 8.33 21.91 22.58
CA PHE A 278 7.49 22.42 21.52
C PHE A 278 6.07 21.87 21.64
N ILE A 279 5.10 22.64 21.16
CA ILE A 279 3.71 22.24 21.01
C ILE A 279 3.25 22.67 19.63
N VAL A 280 2.44 21.84 18.98
CA VAL A 280 1.84 22.16 17.69
C VAL A 280 0.34 22.34 17.89
N SER A 281 -0.22 23.44 17.39
CA SER A 281 -1.67 23.64 17.40
C SER A 281 -2.36 22.64 16.46
N GLN A 282 -3.65 22.40 16.64
CA GLN A 282 -4.42 21.70 15.60
C GLN A 282 -4.56 22.60 14.34
N PRO A 283 -4.66 22.01 13.14
CA PRO A 283 -4.92 22.75 11.92
C PRO A 283 -6.19 23.61 11.99
N VAL A 284 -6.09 24.84 11.50
CA VAL A 284 -7.19 25.77 11.28
C VAL A 284 -7.59 25.73 9.82
N THR A 285 -8.76 25.17 9.52
CA THR A 285 -9.33 25.14 8.16
C THR A 285 -10.12 26.41 7.82
N GLY A 286 -10.39 26.62 6.53
CA GLY A 286 -11.19 27.74 6.01
C GLY A 286 -10.32 28.82 5.36
N GLU A 287 -10.57 30.09 5.68
CA GLU A 287 -9.79 31.20 5.12
C GLU A 287 -8.33 31.17 5.59
N MET A 288 -7.39 31.40 4.67
CA MET A 288 -5.94 31.40 4.92
C MET A 288 -5.44 32.78 5.38
N ASP A 289 -6.02 33.28 6.46
CA ASP A 289 -5.74 34.61 7.06
C ASP A 289 -4.62 34.58 8.11
N PHE A 290 -4.22 33.39 8.57
CA PHE A 290 -3.28 33.17 9.67
C PHE A 290 -3.66 33.92 10.97
N ASN A 291 -4.96 34.14 11.20
CA ASN A 291 -5.43 34.85 12.38
C ASN A 291 -5.25 34.00 13.65
N VAL A 292 -4.37 34.45 14.55
CA VAL A 292 -4.06 33.76 15.82
C VAL A 292 -5.30 33.58 16.70
N ALA A 293 -6.26 34.52 16.65
CA ALA A 293 -7.51 34.46 17.39
C ALA A 293 -8.45 33.32 16.93
N ARG A 294 -8.23 32.77 15.74
CA ARG A 294 -8.95 31.57 15.29
C ARG A 294 -8.35 30.29 15.84
N ALA A 295 -7.08 30.30 16.27
CA ALA A 295 -6.41 29.13 16.85
C ALA A 295 -6.45 29.11 18.39
N PHE A 296 -6.47 30.29 19.01
CA PHE A 296 -6.36 30.46 20.46
C PHE A 296 -7.48 31.37 20.99
N PRO A 297 -7.89 31.22 22.26
CA PRO A 297 -8.93 32.04 22.87
C PRO A 297 -8.45 33.49 23.00
N LEU A 298 -9.39 34.43 23.12
CA LEU A 298 -9.09 35.85 23.32
C LEU A 298 -9.09 36.19 24.81
N ASP A 299 -8.12 36.98 25.23
CA ASP A 299 -8.06 37.59 26.56
C ASP A 299 -9.05 38.76 26.69
N SER A 300 -9.12 39.37 27.88
CA SER A 300 -10.00 40.52 28.15
C SER A 300 -9.69 41.76 27.29
N ASN A 301 -8.52 41.81 26.66
CA ASN A 301 -8.07 42.90 25.80
C ASN A 301 -8.27 42.58 24.31
N GLY A 302 -8.87 41.43 23.98
CA GLY A 302 -9.06 40.98 22.60
C GLY A 302 -7.79 40.47 21.93
N GLN A 303 -6.74 40.16 22.70
CA GLN A 303 -5.50 39.54 22.21
C GLN A 303 -5.55 38.02 22.38
N ALA A 304 -4.87 37.28 21.51
CA ALA A 304 -4.85 35.82 21.60
C ALA A 304 -4.07 35.35 22.84
N GLU A 305 -4.72 34.59 23.71
CA GLU A 305 -4.14 33.99 24.91
C GLU A 305 -3.44 32.67 24.57
N LEU A 306 -2.11 32.70 24.53
CA LEU A 306 -1.28 31.52 24.30
C LEU A 306 -1.16 30.65 25.56
N PRO A 307 -0.89 29.34 25.42
CA PRO A 307 -0.58 28.49 26.57
C PRO A 307 0.53 29.08 27.44
N SER A 308 0.33 29.09 28.76
CA SER A 308 1.25 29.74 29.70
C SER A 308 2.69 29.24 29.54
N GLY A 309 3.64 30.16 29.38
CA GLY A 309 5.06 29.82 29.20
C GLY A 309 5.47 29.40 27.78
N PHE A 310 4.61 29.62 26.78
CA PHE A 310 4.91 29.39 25.36
C PHE A 310 4.81 30.67 24.53
N ALA A 311 5.65 30.74 23.49
CA ALA A 311 5.59 31.78 22.46
C ALA A 311 5.51 31.13 21.07
N ILE A 312 4.94 31.84 20.09
CA ILE A 312 4.90 31.36 18.71
C ILE A 312 6.34 31.33 18.16
N PHE A 313 6.74 30.17 17.65
CA PHE A 313 8.06 29.93 17.07
C PHE A 313 8.01 29.92 15.55
N ALA A 314 6.98 29.30 14.97
CA ALA A 314 6.81 29.21 13.52
C ALA A 314 5.34 29.04 13.14
N LEU A 315 5.04 29.30 11.87
CA LEU A 315 3.75 29.03 11.24
C LEU A 315 3.90 27.83 10.32
N TYR A 316 2.85 27.05 10.14
CA TYR A 316 2.78 26.04 9.09
C TYR A 316 1.49 26.18 8.30
N ALA A 317 1.53 25.82 7.03
CA ALA A 317 0.36 25.83 6.16
C ALA A 317 0.43 24.73 5.11
N ALA A 318 -0.74 24.23 4.75
CA ALA A 318 -0.91 23.35 3.61
C ALA A 318 -2.07 23.84 2.76
N ASP A 319 -1.92 23.63 1.47
CA ASP A 319 -2.95 23.94 0.50
C ASP A 319 -4.05 22.88 0.45
N ALA A 320 -5.20 23.14 -0.16
CA ALA A 320 -6.25 22.11 -0.31
C ALA A 320 -5.84 21.00 -1.30
N GLU A 321 -6.24 19.75 -1.03
CA GLU A 321 -6.05 18.62 -1.97
C GLU A 321 -6.85 18.81 -3.26
N TYR A 322 -8.03 19.40 -3.15
CA TYR A 322 -8.92 19.70 -4.26
C TYR A 322 -8.97 21.20 -4.50
N ARG A 323 -8.81 21.58 -5.77
CA ARG A 323 -8.96 22.96 -6.23
C ARG A 323 -9.98 23.04 -7.35
N ASN A 324 -10.57 24.22 -7.48
CA ASN A 324 -11.34 24.54 -8.67
C ASN A 324 -10.46 24.33 -9.92
N PRO A 325 -10.83 23.43 -10.85
CA PRO A 325 -10.02 23.16 -12.04
C PRO A 325 -9.77 24.39 -12.92
N SER A 326 -10.64 25.42 -12.87
CA SER A 326 -10.44 26.67 -13.61
C SER A 326 -9.35 27.58 -13.00
N LEU A 327 -8.90 27.28 -11.78
CA LEU A 327 -7.86 28.02 -11.05
C LEU A 327 -6.53 27.25 -11.02
N ILE A 328 -6.33 26.36 -11.98
CA ILE A 328 -5.08 25.63 -12.17
C ILE A 328 -4.47 26.11 -13.49
N PRO A 329 -3.22 26.59 -13.50
CA PRO A 329 -2.56 27.05 -14.72
C PRO A 329 -2.31 25.87 -15.68
N THR A 330 -2.20 26.19 -16.96
CA THR A 330 -1.83 25.21 -18.00
C THR A 330 -0.34 24.90 -18.00
N ASP A 331 0.50 25.89 -17.68
CA ASP A 331 1.95 25.73 -17.53
C ASP A 331 2.30 25.37 -16.08
N GLN A 332 3.15 24.35 -15.90
CA GLN A 332 3.58 23.82 -14.59
C GLN A 332 2.46 23.52 -13.56
N PRO A 333 1.34 22.85 -13.93
CA PRO A 333 0.23 22.55 -13.02
C PRO A 333 0.63 21.70 -11.79
N SER A 334 1.59 20.79 -11.93
CA SER A 334 2.04 19.91 -10.84
C SER A 334 2.86 20.69 -9.82
N VAL A 335 3.69 21.63 -10.27
CA VAL A 335 4.45 22.51 -9.37
C VAL A 335 3.49 23.43 -8.61
N TYR A 336 2.49 23.97 -9.31
CA TYR A 336 1.48 24.86 -8.73
C TYR A 336 0.64 24.16 -7.64
N LYS A 337 0.14 22.94 -7.89
CA LYS A 337 -0.55 22.12 -6.86
C LYS A 337 0.39 21.69 -5.73
N ASN A 338 1.66 21.47 -6.09
CA ASN A 338 2.85 21.23 -5.29
C ASN A 338 3.27 22.34 -4.30
N PHE A 339 2.57 23.47 -4.25
CA PHE A 339 3.00 24.66 -3.51
C PHE A 339 1.83 25.37 -2.82
N LEU A 340 2.13 26.30 -1.90
CA LEU A 340 1.11 27.10 -1.24
C LEU A 340 0.51 28.11 -2.23
N HIS A 341 -0.82 28.32 -2.17
CA HIS A 341 -1.47 29.35 -2.98
C HIS A 341 -0.79 30.72 -2.79
N ILE A 342 -0.68 31.51 -3.86
CA ILE A 342 0.02 32.80 -3.83
C ILE A 342 -0.60 33.76 -2.80
N ASP A 343 -1.93 33.84 -2.70
CA ASP A 343 -2.60 34.68 -1.70
C ASP A 343 -2.37 34.19 -0.26
N ALA A 344 -2.39 32.87 -0.05
CA ALA A 344 -2.14 32.29 1.26
C ALA A 344 -0.67 32.46 1.68
N LEU A 345 0.24 32.41 0.71
CA LEU A 345 1.65 32.67 0.92
C LEU A 345 1.91 34.12 1.35
N ASP A 346 1.31 35.11 0.66
CA ASP A 346 1.42 36.52 1.06
C ASP A 346 0.88 36.76 2.48
N ASN A 347 -0.33 36.26 2.77
CA ASN A 347 -0.91 36.37 4.11
C ASN A 347 -0.03 35.73 5.19
N GLY A 348 0.53 34.54 4.91
CA GLY A 348 1.44 33.85 5.80
C GLY A 348 2.73 34.63 6.05
N ILE A 349 3.32 35.22 5.01
CA ILE A 349 4.53 36.05 5.10
C ILE A 349 4.25 37.32 5.91
N LEU A 350 3.14 38.01 5.63
CA LEU A 350 2.73 39.21 6.37
C LEU A 350 2.54 38.90 7.85
N LYS A 351 1.86 37.80 8.16
CA LYS A 351 1.64 37.39 9.56
C LYS A 351 2.91 36.95 10.26
N ALA A 352 3.80 36.24 9.56
CA ALA A 352 5.10 35.84 10.10
C ALA A 352 5.99 37.05 10.45
N ARG A 353 5.89 38.15 9.69
CA ARG A 353 6.57 39.41 9.99
C ARG A 353 5.95 40.13 11.19
N GLU A 354 4.63 40.17 11.26
CA GLU A 354 3.88 40.77 12.37
C GLU A 354 4.22 40.12 13.72
N LEU A 355 4.35 38.78 13.73
CA LEU A 355 4.64 37.99 14.92
C LEU A 355 6.13 37.94 15.30
N ALA A 356 7.03 38.45 14.44
CA ALA A 356 8.45 38.51 14.75
C ALA A 356 8.73 39.54 15.86
N THR A 357 9.79 39.32 16.64
CA THR A 357 10.20 40.27 17.68
C THR A 357 10.46 41.66 17.09
N ALA A 358 10.01 42.71 17.78
CA ALA A 358 10.18 44.09 17.35
C ALA A 358 11.67 44.39 17.04
N GLY A 359 11.93 44.91 15.83
CA GLY A 359 13.29 45.19 15.35
C GLY A 359 14.01 44.02 14.65
N SER A 360 13.39 42.83 14.58
CA SER A 360 13.92 41.72 13.78
C SER A 360 13.89 42.05 12.28
N ILE A 361 14.99 41.73 11.59
CA ILE A 361 15.09 41.87 10.12
C ILE A 361 14.46 40.65 9.41
N THR A 362 14.39 39.51 10.12
CA THR A 362 13.80 38.27 9.62
C THR A 362 12.43 38.01 10.24
N ALA A 363 11.49 37.54 9.43
CA ALA A 363 10.20 37.04 9.89
C ALA A 363 10.35 35.70 10.64
N LEU A 364 9.29 35.27 11.32
CA LEU A 364 9.21 33.88 11.80
C LEU A 364 9.22 32.89 10.61
N PRO A 365 9.71 31.65 10.79
CA PRO A 365 9.64 30.64 9.74
C PRO A 365 8.20 30.29 9.36
N LEU A 366 7.94 30.24 8.05
CA LEU A 366 6.72 29.67 7.46
C LEU A 366 7.05 28.32 6.84
N TYR A 367 6.52 27.26 7.43
CA TYR A 367 6.63 25.90 6.93
C TYR A 367 5.49 25.59 5.94
N ILE A 368 5.83 25.22 4.71
CA ILE A 368 4.87 24.87 3.66
C ILE A 368 4.85 23.36 3.50
N LEU A 369 3.70 22.77 3.77
CA LEU A 369 3.43 21.34 3.69
C LEU A 369 2.83 21.04 2.31
N ALA A 370 3.67 20.59 1.38
CA ALA A 370 3.25 20.28 0.02
C ALA A 370 2.52 18.93 -0.03
N ARG A 371 1.53 18.80 -0.93
CA ARG A 371 0.67 17.61 -1.03
C ARG A 371 1.35 16.38 -1.64
N ASP A 372 2.51 16.56 -2.27
CA ASP A 372 3.41 15.49 -2.71
C ASP A 372 4.30 14.95 -1.58
N GLY A 373 4.18 15.49 -0.37
CA GLY A 373 4.90 15.07 0.83
C GLY A 373 6.11 15.94 1.18
N ALA A 374 6.51 16.90 0.34
CA ALA A 374 7.61 17.81 0.65
C ALA A 374 7.28 18.75 1.82
N LEU A 375 8.32 19.15 2.55
CA LEU A 375 8.26 20.20 3.57
C LEU A 375 9.24 21.29 3.17
N LEU A 376 8.72 22.49 2.90
CA LEU A 376 9.53 23.66 2.59
C LEU A 376 9.54 24.59 3.79
N LYS A 377 10.61 25.36 3.92
CA LYS A 377 10.75 26.43 4.91
C LYS A 377 11.06 27.72 4.18
N TYR A 378 10.24 28.74 4.43
CA TYR A 378 10.46 30.09 3.96
C TYR A 378 10.67 31.04 5.13
N VAL A 379 11.73 31.86 5.06
CA VAL A 379 11.99 32.95 6.01
C VAL A 379 12.12 34.26 5.23
N SER A 380 11.19 35.18 5.48
CA SER A 380 11.18 36.50 4.83
C SER A 380 12.23 37.44 5.43
N LYS A 381 12.96 38.16 4.58
CA LYS A 381 13.91 39.23 4.95
C LYS A 381 13.33 40.64 4.81
N SER A 382 12.02 40.74 4.55
CA SER A 382 11.30 42.01 4.37
C SER A 382 11.87 42.91 3.26
N SER A 383 12.39 42.30 2.19
CA SER A 383 12.98 43.04 1.06
C SER A 383 11.90 43.85 0.31
N PRO A 384 12.22 45.07 -0.18
CA PRO A 384 11.31 45.82 -1.05
C PRO A 384 10.90 45.04 -2.31
N VAL A 385 11.80 44.22 -2.85
CA VAL A 385 11.54 43.38 -4.03
C VAL A 385 10.49 42.31 -3.71
N GLU A 386 10.55 41.71 -2.51
CA GLU A 386 9.56 40.75 -2.05
C GLU A 386 8.15 41.36 -1.98
N LYS A 387 8.04 42.63 -1.53
CA LYS A 387 6.75 43.35 -1.53
C LYS A 387 6.20 43.59 -2.93
N SER A 388 7.08 43.79 -3.93
CA SER A 388 6.65 43.98 -5.31
C SER A 388 6.09 42.71 -5.98
N LEU A 389 6.50 41.52 -5.53
CA LEU A 389 5.98 40.24 -6.03
C LEU A 389 4.48 40.06 -5.74
N PHE A 390 4.01 40.58 -4.61
CA PHE A 390 2.63 40.48 -4.16
C PHE A 390 1.84 41.79 -4.38
N ALA A 391 2.25 42.60 -5.36
CA ALA A 391 1.56 43.84 -5.68
C ALA A 391 0.11 43.58 -6.13
N LYS A 392 -0.83 44.29 -5.51
CA LYS A 392 -2.26 44.23 -5.85
C LYS A 392 -2.56 45.01 -7.12
N LEU A 393 -3.47 44.47 -7.92
CA LEU A 393 -4.02 45.15 -9.08
C LEU A 393 -4.91 46.32 -8.66
N PRO A 394 -5.11 47.34 -9.51
CA PRO A 394 -6.09 48.39 -9.26
C PRO A 394 -7.51 47.81 -9.12
N ALA A 395 -8.39 48.47 -8.35
CA ALA A 395 -9.78 48.02 -8.12
C ALA A 395 -10.59 47.73 -9.40
N ARG A 396 -10.33 48.49 -10.49
CA ARG A 396 -10.92 48.26 -11.81
C ARG A 396 -10.54 46.93 -12.48
N GLU A 397 -9.45 46.30 -12.02
CA GLU A 397 -8.90 45.03 -12.50
C GLU A 397 -9.09 43.88 -11.47
N GLY A 398 -9.85 44.12 -10.40
CA GLY A 398 -10.32 43.08 -9.47
C GLY A 398 -9.55 42.93 -8.16
N ASP A 399 -8.68 43.88 -7.78
CA ASP A 399 -7.92 43.94 -6.50
C ASP A 399 -7.05 42.71 -6.14
N GLY A 400 -6.98 41.70 -7.02
CA GLY A 400 -6.18 40.50 -6.84
C GLY A 400 -4.68 40.72 -7.03
N ILE A 401 -3.87 39.73 -6.68
CA ILE A 401 -2.42 39.78 -6.87
C ILE A 401 -2.10 39.69 -8.37
N ALA A 402 -1.32 40.67 -8.88
CA ALA A 402 -0.98 40.76 -10.29
C ALA A 402 -0.24 39.50 -10.79
N LEU A 403 0.67 38.99 -9.97
CA LEU A 403 1.40 37.75 -10.22
C LEU A 403 0.47 36.53 -10.37
N LEU A 404 -0.52 36.37 -9.50
CA LEU A 404 -1.46 35.25 -9.57
C LEU A 404 -2.23 35.27 -10.89
N ARG A 405 -2.70 36.45 -11.32
CA ARG A 405 -3.32 36.61 -12.64
C ARG A 405 -2.38 36.18 -13.76
N ASN A 406 -1.12 36.63 -13.73
CA ASN A 406 -0.13 36.32 -14.75
C ASN A 406 0.18 34.82 -14.81
N VAL A 407 0.28 34.14 -13.67
CA VAL A 407 0.48 32.68 -13.59
C VAL A 407 -0.73 31.93 -14.15
N LEU A 408 -1.95 32.29 -13.75
CA LEU A 408 -3.17 31.64 -14.23
C LEU A 408 -3.40 31.86 -15.75
N MET A 409 -2.94 32.99 -16.29
CA MET A 409 -2.96 33.27 -17.74
C MET A 409 -1.79 32.63 -18.51
N GLY A 410 -0.83 31.99 -17.82
CA GLY A 410 0.36 31.42 -18.45
C GLY A 410 1.36 32.45 -18.98
N ILE A 411 1.28 33.71 -18.52
CA ILE A 411 2.22 34.78 -18.85
C ILE A 411 3.51 34.59 -18.04
N GLU A 412 3.39 34.17 -16.78
CA GLU A 412 4.50 33.91 -15.87
C GLU A 412 4.48 32.45 -15.38
N ARG A 413 5.65 31.87 -15.21
CA ARG A 413 5.82 30.52 -14.65
C ARG A 413 5.88 30.57 -13.13
N ILE A 414 5.29 29.57 -12.48
CA ILE A 414 5.38 29.44 -11.02
C ILE A 414 6.83 29.25 -10.55
N GLU A 415 7.67 28.60 -11.38
CA GLU A 415 9.11 28.49 -11.15
C GLU A 415 9.80 29.87 -11.00
N SER A 416 9.39 30.87 -11.77
CA SER A 416 9.94 32.23 -11.66
C SER A 416 9.66 32.86 -10.29
N LEU A 417 8.46 32.60 -9.73
CA LEU A 417 8.12 33.02 -8.36
C LEU A 417 9.00 32.31 -7.34
N VAL A 418 9.23 31.01 -7.48
CA VAL A 418 10.08 30.23 -6.55
C VAL A 418 11.50 30.81 -6.54
N HIS A 419 12.08 31.09 -7.70
CA HIS A 419 13.40 31.73 -7.80
C HIS A 419 13.41 33.14 -7.19
N ALA A 420 12.36 33.93 -7.40
CA ALA A 420 12.26 35.26 -6.83
C ALA A 420 12.16 35.22 -5.28
N LEU A 421 11.42 34.27 -4.72
CA LEU A 421 11.35 34.05 -3.27
C LEU A 421 12.70 33.59 -2.70
N ALA A 422 13.37 32.66 -3.38
CA ALA A 422 14.70 32.19 -3.00
C ALA A 422 15.75 33.32 -3.01
N HIS A 423 15.64 34.29 -3.93
CA HIS A 423 16.53 35.46 -3.97
C HIS A 423 16.18 36.55 -2.96
N THR A 424 14.90 36.75 -2.64
CA THR A 424 14.45 37.85 -1.77
C THR A 424 14.36 37.46 -0.29
N GLY A 425 14.27 36.18 0.02
CA GLY A 425 14.25 35.60 1.37
C GLY A 425 15.19 34.40 1.52
N GLU A 426 14.82 33.45 2.36
CA GLU A 426 15.48 32.15 2.50
C GLU A 426 14.45 31.04 2.30
N LEU A 427 14.48 30.41 1.12
CA LEU A 427 13.66 29.24 0.80
C LEU A 427 14.54 27.99 0.83
N SER A 428 14.12 26.97 1.58
CA SER A 428 14.83 25.70 1.67
C SER A 428 13.87 24.51 1.71
N VAL A 429 14.28 23.40 1.10
CA VAL A 429 13.62 22.11 1.20
C VAL A 429 14.11 21.43 2.48
N VAL A 430 13.20 21.24 3.45
CA VAL A 430 13.46 20.52 4.71
C VAL A 430 13.20 19.02 4.54
N HIS A 431 12.21 18.67 3.73
CA HIS A 431 11.96 17.30 3.31
C HIS A 431 11.65 17.29 1.81
N GLY A 432 12.38 16.45 1.06
CA GLY A 432 12.29 16.38 -0.39
C GLY A 432 11.03 15.70 -0.92
N SER A 433 10.78 15.91 -2.21
CA SER A 433 9.80 15.18 -3.03
C SER A 433 10.31 15.08 -4.47
N GLU A 434 9.60 14.37 -5.33
CA GLU A 434 9.95 14.32 -6.76
C GLU A 434 9.81 15.68 -7.44
N VAL A 435 8.93 16.58 -6.98
CA VAL A 435 8.79 17.92 -7.54
C VAL A 435 9.91 18.83 -7.04
N TRP A 436 10.16 18.83 -5.72
CA TRP A 436 11.06 19.77 -5.07
C TRP A 436 12.53 19.33 -5.03
N GLY A 437 12.80 18.05 -5.27
CA GLY A 437 14.14 17.49 -5.29
C GLY A 437 14.73 17.33 -3.89
N LYS A 438 16.03 17.61 -3.78
CA LYS A 438 16.84 17.32 -2.58
C LYS A 438 16.62 18.35 -1.47
N GLU A 439 16.80 17.89 -0.22
CA GLU A 439 16.89 18.77 0.95
C GLU A 439 18.06 19.74 0.83
N GLY A 440 17.86 20.98 1.23
CA GLY A 440 18.84 22.06 1.09
C GLY A 440 18.22 23.39 0.70
N GLN A 441 19.05 24.43 0.61
CA GLN A 441 18.62 25.75 0.20
C GLN A 441 18.32 25.79 -1.30
N ILE A 442 17.20 26.41 -1.67
CA ILE A 442 16.84 26.62 -3.07
C ILE A 442 17.65 27.82 -3.57
N GLY A 443 18.40 27.61 -4.66
CA GLY A 443 19.16 28.64 -5.36
C GLY A 443 18.72 28.76 -6.81
N SER A 444 19.41 29.61 -7.59
CA SER A 444 19.07 29.89 -9.00
C SER A 444 19.16 28.68 -9.94
N GLY A 445 19.83 27.60 -9.53
CA GLY A 445 19.95 26.36 -10.29
C GLY A 445 18.85 25.34 -10.02
N TRP A 446 17.88 25.64 -9.14
CA TRP A 446 16.78 24.71 -8.85
C TRP A 446 15.87 24.56 -10.06
N GLN A 447 15.47 23.33 -10.35
CA GLN A 447 14.47 23.01 -11.37
C GLN A 447 13.48 22.00 -10.80
N PRO A 448 12.17 22.14 -11.10
CA PRO A 448 11.19 21.16 -10.68
C PRO A 448 11.50 19.82 -11.36
N PHE A 449 11.31 18.71 -10.64
CA PHE A 449 11.57 17.36 -11.15
C PHE A 449 13.05 17.06 -11.46
N ASP A 450 14.00 17.81 -10.87
CA ASP A 450 15.41 17.46 -10.98
C ASP A 450 15.67 16.05 -10.43
N GLY A 451 16.18 15.16 -11.29
CA GLY A 451 16.37 13.75 -10.98
C GLY A 451 15.11 12.87 -11.07
N PHE A 452 14.03 13.31 -11.72
CA PHE A 452 12.86 12.47 -11.97
C PHE A 452 13.23 11.24 -12.81
N MET A 453 12.89 10.06 -12.30
CA MET A 453 13.25 8.79 -12.92
C MET A 453 12.02 8.13 -13.56
N ARG A 454 12.28 7.25 -14.54
CA ARG A 454 11.25 6.39 -15.11
C ARG A 454 10.51 5.62 -14.03
N ARG A 455 9.22 5.36 -14.26
CA ARG A 455 8.43 4.44 -13.43
C ARG A 455 8.78 3.00 -13.75
N THR A 456 8.96 2.18 -12.71
CA THR A 456 9.10 0.73 -12.83
C THR A 456 7.81 0.12 -13.36
N LEU A 457 7.93 -0.85 -14.27
CA LEU A 457 6.79 -1.53 -14.89
C LEU A 457 6.75 -3.01 -14.49
N SER A 458 5.54 -3.57 -14.49
CA SER A 458 5.30 -5.00 -14.32
C SER A 458 5.82 -5.83 -15.50
N PRO A 459 5.78 -7.17 -15.38
CA PRO A 459 5.77 -8.06 -16.55
C PRO A 459 4.67 -7.69 -17.55
N VAL A 460 4.78 -8.23 -18.76
CA VAL A 460 3.81 -8.02 -19.85
C VAL A 460 2.65 -9.01 -19.75
N PHE A 461 1.43 -8.51 -19.94
CA PHE A 461 0.18 -9.27 -19.88
C PHE A 461 -0.66 -9.12 -21.15
N THR A 462 -1.49 -10.11 -21.44
CA THR A 462 -2.41 -10.10 -22.59
C THR A 462 -3.72 -9.39 -22.29
N ALA A 463 -4.18 -9.38 -21.03
CA ALA A 463 -5.37 -8.67 -20.61
C ALA A 463 -5.07 -7.65 -19.49
N MET A 464 -5.78 -6.53 -19.57
CA MET A 464 -5.71 -5.45 -18.59
C MET A 464 -6.06 -5.92 -17.16
N ASP A 465 -7.06 -6.78 -17.01
CA ASP A 465 -7.49 -7.27 -15.70
C ASP A 465 -6.42 -8.15 -15.03
N ASP A 466 -5.62 -8.91 -15.79
CA ASP A 466 -4.52 -9.72 -15.26
C ASP A 466 -3.36 -8.82 -14.80
N ALA A 467 -3.02 -7.78 -15.59
CA ALA A 467 -2.00 -6.80 -15.22
C ALA A 467 -2.35 -6.09 -13.89
N VAL A 468 -3.61 -5.69 -13.71
CA VAL A 468 -4.04 -5.05 -12.46
C VAL A 468 -4.08 -6.05 -11.30
N ARG A 469 -4.38 -7.34 -11.52
CA ARG A 469 -4.27 -8.34 -10.44
C ARG A 469 -2.85 -8.46 -9.91
N TYR A 470 -1.85 -8.37 -10.78
CA TYR A 470 -0.44 -8.33 -10.34
C TYR A 470 -0.11 -7.10 -9.47
N ALA A 471 -0.65 -5.91 -9.80
CA ALA A 471 -0.50 -4.74 -8.93
C ALA A 471 -1.31 -4.88 -7.63
N HIS A 472 -2.52 -5.44 -7.70
CA HIS A 472 -3.40 -5.70 -6.56
C HIS A 472 -2.72 -6.61 -5.54
N GLU A 473 -2.02 -7.66 -5.96
CA GLU A 473 -1.29 -8.56 -5.04
C GLU A 473 -0.27 -7.83 -4.16
N GLN A 474 0.29 -6.71 -4.62
CA GLN A 474 1.29 -5.93 -3.88
C GLN A 474 0.67 -4.93 -2.89
N ILE A 475 -0.60 -4.56 -3.07
CA ILE A 475 -1.29 -3.51 -2.28
C ILE A 475 -2.54 -4.00 -1.56
N ALA A 476 -3.02 -5.19 -1.87
CA ALA A 476 -4.23 -5.74 -1.30
C ALA A 476 -4.14 -5.72 0.23
N ARG A 477 -5.20 -5.20 0.87
CA ARG A 477 -5.32 -5.08 2.34
C ARG A 477 -4.32 -4.14 3.01
N ARG A 478 -3.48 -3.42 2.27
CA ARG A 478 -2.65 -2.34 2.83
C ARG A 478 -3.52 -1.12 3.14
N VAL A 479 -3.25 -0.49 4.28
CA VAL A 479 -4.04 0.64 4.81
C VAL A 479 -3.17 1.80 5.30
N ASP A 480 -1.85 1.66 5.17
CA ASP A 480 -0.83 2.62 5.60
C ASP A 480 -0.80 3.87 4.71
N PHE A 481 -0.98 3.68 3.40
CA PHE A 481 -1.00 4.75 2.40
C PHE A 481 -2.11 4.56 1.37
N THR A 482 -2.37 5.62 0.62
CA THR A 482 -3.13 5.54 -0.62
C THR A 482 -2.19 5.08 -1.72
N TYR A 483 -2.45 3.93 -2.32
CA TYR A 483 -1.63 3.39 -3.41
C TYR A 483 -2.32 3.60 -4.74
N GLY A 484 -1.55 3.75 -5.80
CA GLY A 484 -2.11 3.66 -7.14
C GLY A 484 -1.06 3.68 -8.23
N GLY A 485 -1.54 3.54 -9.45
CA GLY A 485 -0.72 3.56 -10.64
C GLY A 485 -1.55 3.53 -11.93
N LEU A 486 -0.86 3.41 -13.05
CA LEU A 486 -1.46 3.41 -14.37
C LEU A 486 -1.30 2.05 -15.04
N VAL A 487 -2.31 1.67 -15.81
CA VAL A 487 -2.22 0.57 -16.76
C VAL A 487 -1.94 1.15 -18.13
N LEU A 488 -0.83 0.73 -18.72
CA LEU A 488 -0.36 1.17 -20.02
C LEU A 488 -0.63 0.08 -21.06
N LYS A 489 -1.22 0.47 -22.18
CA LYS A 489 -1.39 -0.38 -23.36
C LYS A 489 -0.30 -0.03 -24.37
N ARG A 490 0.46 -1.04 -24.78
CA ARG A 490 1.53 -0.95 -25.78
C ARG A 490 0.97 -0.97 -27.21
N GLN A 491 1.81 -0.67 -28.20
CA GLN A 491 1.46 -0.71 -29.63
C GLN A 491 1.06 -2.11 -30.12
N ASP A 492 1.63 -3.16 -29.51
CA ASP A 492 1.33 -4.58 -29.77
C ASP A 492 0.01 -5.06 -29.11
N ASN A 493 -0.76 -4.17 -28.49
CA ASN A 493 -1.97 -4.44 -27.70
C ASN A 493 -1.75 -5.23 -26.41
N LEU A 494 -0.51 -5.41 -25.95
CA LEU A 494 -0.21 -5.97 -24.64
C LEU A 494 -0.29 -4.88 -23.55
N PHE A 495 -0.45 -5.31 -22.31
CA PHE A 495 -0.63 -4.45 -21.15
C PHE A 495 0.52 -4.59 -20.16
N VAL A 496 0.95 -3.47 -19.61
CA VAL A 496 1.86 -3.40 -18.46
C VAL A 496 1.26 -2.45 -17.44
N VAL A 497 1.57 -2.65 -16.16
CA VAL A 497 1.12 -1.78 -15.08
C VAL A 497 2.34 -1.13 -14.43
N THR A 498 2.25 0.16 -14.11
CA THR A 498 3.30 0.81 -13.30
C THR A 498 3.27 0.21 -11.90
N GLU A 499 4.41 0.13 -11.21
CA GLU A 499 4.40 -0.28 -9.80
C GLU A 499 3.60 0.71 -8.93
N PRO A 500 3.00 0.25 -7.81
CA PRO A 500 2.17 1.10 -6.98
C PRO A 500 2.97 2.20 -6.30
N ILE A 501 2.54 3.46 -6.48
CA ILE A 501 3.08 4.63 -5.79
C ILE A 501 2.28 4.86 -4.52
N ALA A 502 2.97 5.05 -3.40
CA ALA A 502 2.36 5.41 -2.13
C ALA A 502 2.20 6.92 -2.00
N MET A 503 1.00 7.36 -1.63
CA MET A 503 0.64 8.75 -1.39
C MET A 503 -0.01 8.89 0.00
N ARG A 504 0.18 10.07 0.61
CA ARG A 504 -0.39 10.41 1.92
C ARG A 504 -1.72 11.16 1.84
N THR A 505 -2.10 11.59 0.64
CA THR A 505 -3.39 12.19 0.31
C THR A 505 -4.54 11.20 0.51
N GLU A 506 -5.77 11.71 0.64
CA GLU A 506 -6.95 10.85 0.82
C GLU A 506 -7.21 9.95 -0.40
N THR A 507 -7.08 10.52 -1.59
CA THR A 507 -7.26 9.83 -2.88
C THR A 507 -5.98 9.86 -3.70
N PHE A 508 -5.92 9.00 -4.71
CA PHE A 508 -4.78 8.89 -5.62
C PHE A 508 -4.96 9.84 -6.82
N ASP A 509 -4.04 10.78 -7.02
CA ASP A 509 -3.99 11.60 -8.24
C ASP A 509 -3.19 10.85 -9.33
N PRO A 510 -3.81 10.40 -10.44
CA PRO A 510 -3.12 9.69 -11.50
C PRO A 510 -2.01 10.51 -12.18
N ALA A 511 -2.09 11.85 -12.11
CA ALA A 511 -1.08 12.74 -12.68
C ALA A 511 0.27 12.62 -11.97
N VAL A 512 0.34 12.11 -10.73
CA VAL A 512 1.61 11.91 -10.03
C VAL A 512 2.48 10.83 -10.69
N VAL A 513 1.87 9.85 -11.37
CA VAL A 513 2.63 8.77 -12.03
C VAL A 513 3.44 9.32 -13.20
N PHE A 514 2.80 10.11 -14.06
CA PHE A 514 3.47 10.87 -15.12
C PHE A 514 2.93 12.30 -15.10
N PRO A 515 3.60 13.22 -14.39
CA PRO A 515 3.24 14.64 -14.37
C PRO A 515 3.11 15.17 -15.80
N PRO A 516 2.17 16.09 -16.10
CA PRO A 516 2.07 16.72 -17.42
C PRO A 516 3.42 17.24 -17.94
N GLU A 517 4.22 17.81 -17.05
CA GLU A 517 5.57 18.34 -17.29
C GLU A 517 6.60 17.24 -17.61
N GLN A 518 6.36 16.02 -17.12
CA GLN A 518 7.20 14.83 -17.31
C GLN A 518 6.52 13.76 -18.19
N SER A 519 5.59 14.18 -19.05
CA SER A 519 4.84 13.26 -19.92
C SER A 519 5.71 12.52 -20.94
N SER A 520 6.92 13.02 -21.23
CA SER A 520 7.95 12.35 -22.04
C SER A 520 8.48 11.05 -21.42
N PHE A 521 8.31 10.85 -20.10
CA PHE A 521 8.69 9.61 -19.40
C PHE A 521 7.69 8.48 -19.58
N ILE A 522 6.52 8.74 -20.19
CA ILE A 522 5.62 7.66 -20.61
C ILE A 522 6.39 6.79 -21.63
N PRO A 523 6.49 5.47 -21.42
CA PRO A 523 7.21 4.59 -22.33
C PRO A 523 6.76 4.76 -23.78
N TYR A 524 7.71 4.82 -24.71
CA TYR A 524 7.43 5.06 -26.12
C TYR A 524 6.38 4.07 -26.67
N GLY A 525 5.37 4.62 -27.36
CA GLY A 525 4.29 3.82 -27.96
C GLY A 525 3.23 3.30 -26.97
N CYS A 526 3.33 3.63 -25.68
CA CYS A 526 2.30 3.30 -24.71
C CYS A 526 1.23 4.38 -24.59
N VAL A 527 -0.01 3.96 -24.33
CA VAL A 527 -1.13 4.84 -23.98
C VAL A 527 -1.73 4.41 -22.64
N VAL A 528 -2.20 5.37 -21.85
CA VAL A 528 -2.87 5.08 -20.56
C VAL A 528 -4.25 4.47 -20.83
N ALA A 529 -4.40 3.18 -20.52
CA ALA A 529 -5.62 2.40 -20.72
C ALA A 529 -6.54 2.40 -19.48
N GLY A 530 -5.95 2.45 -18.28
CA GLY A 530 -6.70 2.50 -17.03
C GLY A 530 -5.88 3.01 -15.86
N VAL A 531 -6.55 3.21 -14.73
CA VAL A 531 -5.94 3.62 -13.46
C VAL A 531 -6.40 2.66 -12.39
N TYR A 532 -5.48 2.22 -11.53
CA TYR A 532 -5.82 1.45 -10.35
C TYR A 532 -5.41 2.23 -9.10
N HIS A 533 -6.21 2.15 -8.05
CA HIS A 533 -5.88 2.80 -6.78
C HIS A 533 -6.55 2.12 -5.59
N THR A 534 -6.05 2.45 -4.40
CA THR A 534 -6.75 2.30 -3.13
C THR A 534 -7.27 3.68 -2.70
N ARG A 535 -7.90 3.73 -1.53
CA ARG A 535 -8.30 4.96 -0.86
C ARG A 535 -8.00 4.83 0.62
N ARG A 536 -7.55 5.91 1.24
CA ARG A 536 -7.43 5.96 2.70
C ARG A 536 -8.82 6.03 3.32
N ILE A 537 -9.21 4.97 4.02
CA ILE A 537 -10.51 4.93 4.68
C ILE A 537 -10.38 5.59 6.05
N ARG A 538 -11.10 6.68 6.26
CA ARG A 538 -11.26 7.23 7.61
C ARG A 538 -12.27 6.36 8.37
N PRO A 539 -11.90 5.80 9.52
CA PRO A 539 -12.79 5.01 10.36
C PRO A 539 -13.82 5.96 10.96
N GLN A 540 -14.95 6.12 10.28
CA GLN A 540 -16.15 6.72 10.83
C GLN A 540 -17.26 5.70 10.68
N GLN A 541 -17.48 4.92 11.74
CA GLN A 541 -18.57 3.97 11.77
C GLN A 541 -19.91 4.70 11.87
N LEU A 542 -20.55 4.88 10.72
CA LEU A 542 -21.92 5.37 10.66
C LEU A 542 -22.88 4.27 11.13
N TRP A 543 -24.01 4.66 11.70
CA TRP A 543 -24.96 3.73 12.30
C TRP A 543 -25.64 2.85 11.23
N ARG A 544 -25.04 1.70 10.91
CA ARG A 544 -25.52 0.75 9.90
C ARG A 544 -25.30 -0.69 10.36
N LYS A 545 -25.96 -1.63 9.67
CA LYS A 545 -25.62 -3.05 9.79
C LYS A 545 -24.16 -3.27 9.40
N ALA A 546 -23.49 -4.24 10.03
CA ALA A 546 -22.07 -4.51 9.82
C ALA A 546 -21.69 -4.64 8.33
N ASP A 547 -22.50 -5.35 7.54
CA ASP A 547 -22.25 -5.54 6.11
C ASP A 547 -22.32 -4.23 5.31
N GLU A 548 -23.31 -3.37 5.59
CA GLU A 548 -23.45 -2.07 4.91
C GLU A 548 -22.31 -1.11 5.31
N GLU A 549 -21.89 -1.15 6.57
CA GLU A 549 -20.74 -0.37 7.01
C GLU A 549 -19.46 -0.83 6.30
N GLN A 550 -19.22 -2.14 6.23
CA GLN A 550 -18.07 -2.69 5.51
C GLN A 550 -18.15 -2.38 4.00
N LEU A 551 -19.35 -2.34 3.41
CA LEU A 551 -19.55 -1.91 2.03
C LEU A 551 -19.15 -0.45 1.81
N SER A 552 -19.53 0.45 2.71
CA SER A 552 -19.19 1.87 2.58
C SER A 552 -17.68 2.13 2.52
N ARG A 553 -16.90 1.23 3.14
CA ARG A 553 -15.44 1.20 3.13
C ARG A 553 -14.89 0.60 1.83
N THR A 554 -15.56 -0.39 1.26
CA THR A 554 -15.05 -1.19 0.13
C THR A 554 -15.64 -0.82 -1.24
N LEU A 555 -16.43 0.27 -1.33
CA LEU A 555 -16.97 0.81 -2.58
C LEU A 555 -16.23 2.06 -3.07
N PHE A 556 -16.36 2.37 -4.37
CA PHE A 556 -15.89 3.63 -4.96
C PHE A 556 -16.64 4.83 -4.36
N ALA A 557 -15.91 5.85 -3.89
CA ALA A 557 -16.53 7.06 -3.38
C ALA A 557 -17.31 7.79 -4.50
N PRO A 558 -18.40 8.51 -4.18
CA PRO A 558 -19.12 9.33 -5.15
C PRO A 558 -18.23 10.30 -5.95
N HIS A 559 -17.27 10.96 -5.30
CA HIS A 559 -16.36 11.89 -5.97
C HIS A 559 -15.31 11.17 -6.85
N GLU A 560 -14.87 9.96 -6.46
CA GLU A 560 -13.98 9.12 -7.28
C GLU A 560 -14.68 8.64 -8.54
N LEU A 561 -15.95 8.24 -8.45
CA LEU A 561 -16.76 7.89 -9.62
C LEU A 561 -16.99 9.10 -10.53
N ARG A 562 -17.21 10.30 -9.97
CA ARG A 562 -17.26 11.52 -10.78
C ARG A 562 -15.95 11.73 -11.54
N SER A 563 -14.81 11.60 -10.86
CA SER A 563 -13.49 11.69 -11.48
C SER A 563 -13.33 10.64 -12.58
N ALA A 564 -13.74 9.40 -12.34
CA ALA A 564 -13.73 8.31 -13.31
C ALA A 564 -14.55 8.60 -14.59
N ILE A 565 -15.73 9.23 -14.44
CA ILE A 565 -16.62 9.55 -15.57
C ILE A 565 -16.08 10.75 -16.38
N LEU A 566 -15.50 11.75 -15.70
CA LEU A 566 -14.98 12.96 -16.35
C LEU A 566 -13.58 12.74 -16.98
N ASP A 567 -12.70 12.04 -16.27
CA ASP A 567 -11.35 11.77 -16.74
C ASP A 567 -11.34 10.60 -17.71
N ARG A 568 -11.41 10.93 -19.00
CA ARG A 568 -11.30 9.96 -20.09
C ARG A 568 -9.85 9.50 -20.35
N ARG A 569 -8.84 10.04 -19.64
CA ARG A 569 -7.49 9.46 -19.62
C ARG A 569 -7.55 8.19 -18.78
N GLY A 570 -7.25 7.04 -19.37
CA GLY A 570 -7.45 5.75 -18.72
C GLY A 570 -8.93 5.43 -18.51
N LYS A 571 -9.61 4.99 -19.58
CA LYS A 571 -11.06 4.72 -19.64
C LYS A 571 -11.56 3.78 -18.54
N VAL A 572 -10.71 2.97 -17.92
CA VAL A 572 -11.12 1.98 -16.92
C VAL A 572 -10.51 2.32 -15.56
N ARG A 573 -11.33 2.29 -14.52
CA ARG A 573 -10.91 2.51 -13.14
C ARG A 573 -10.99 1.24 -12.32
N TYR A 574 -9.91 0.95 -11.62
CA TYR A 574 -9.82 -0.20 -10.72
C TYR A 574 -9.66 0.29 -9.28
N PHE A 575 -10.44 -0.31 -8.37
CA PHE A 575 -10.36 -0.03 -6.94
C PHE A 575 -10.00 -1.30 -6.18
N SER A 576 -8.83 -1.28 -5.54
CA SER A 576 -8.39 -2.32 -4.63
C SER A 576 -8.97 -2.05 -3.24
N ALA A 577 -10.00 -2.81 -2.89
CA ALA A 577 -10.70 -2.68 -1.62
C ALA A 577 -9.92 -3.33 -0.46
N GLN A 578 -10.14 -2.82 0.76
CA GLN A 578 -9.46 -3.29 1.97
C GLN A 578 -9.81 -4.73 2.37
N ASP A 579 -10.96 -5.24 1.95
CA ASP A 579 -11.36 -6.65 2.15
C ASP A 579 -10.66 -7.62 1.17
N GLY A 580 -9.84 -7.08 0.26
CA GLY A 580 -9.10 -7.81 -0.77
C GLY A 580 -9.85 -7.94 -2.11
N ALA A 581 -11.05 -7.36 -2.25
CA ALA A 581 -11.73 -7.32 -3.54
C ALA A 581 -11.03 -6.35 -4.50
N LEU A 582 -11.08 -6.65 -5.79
CA LEU A 582 -10.66 -5.74 -6.86
C LEU A 582 -11.89 -5.42 -7.71
N LEU A 583 -12.32 -4.17 -7.67
CA LEU A 583 -13.48 -3.69 -8.42
C LEU A 583 -13.01 -2.97 -9.69
N LYS A 584 -13.80 -3.06 -10.74
CA LYS A 584 -13.56 -2.40 -12.02
C LYS A 584 -14.80 -1.63 -12.44
N TYR A 585 -14.63 -0.34 -12.72
CA TYR A 585 -15.65 0.53 -13.27
C TYR A 585 -15.26 1.00 -14.67
N ILE A 586 -16.16 0.83 -15.63
CA ILE A 586 -16.02 1.36 -16.98
C ILE A 586 -17.14 2.39 -17.21
N PRO A 587 -16.80 3.66 -17.49
CA PRO A 587 -17.78 4.66 -17.89
C PRO A 587 -18.47 4.25 -19.19
N SER A 588 -19.80 4.26 -19.18
CA SER A 588 -20.62 3.82 -20.32
C SER A 588 -20.85 4.91 -21.36
N GLY A 589 -20.78 6.18 -20.97
CA GLY A 589 -21.21 7.33 -21.76
C GLY A 589 -22.72 7.39 -22.01
N SER A 590 -23.53 6.63 -21.27
CA SER A 590 -24.99 6.59 -21.44
C SER A 590 -25.70 7.82 -20.85
N ASP A 591 -26.92 8.10 -21.31
CA ASP A 591 -27.75 9.19 -20.74
C ASP A 591 -28.03 8.99 -19.24
N LEU A 592 -28.12 7.72 -18.80
CA LEU A 592 -28.26 7.39 -17.37
C LEU A 592 -27.00 7.75 -16.59
N GLU A 593 -25.82 7.59 -17.18
CA GLU A 593 -24.55 8.02 -16.59
C GLU A 593 -24.49 9.55 -16.47
N THR A 594 -24.94 10.28 -17.48
CA THR A 594 -25.02 11.75 -17.45
C THR A 594 -25.93 12.25 -16.32
N ARG A 595 -27.12 11.67 -16.14
CA ARG A 595 -28.02 12.00 -15.01
C ARG A 595 -27.46 11.56 -13.65
N PHE A 596 -26.64 10.51 -13.64
CA PHE A 596 -25.95 10.10 -12.41
C PHE A 596 -24.85 11.09 -12.04
N LEU A 597 -24.09 11.57 -13.03
CA LEU A 597 -23.02 12.55 -12.85
C LEU A 597 -23.50 13.85 -12.18
N GLU A 598 -24.70 14.33 -12.51
CA GLU A 598 -25.32 15.49 -11.85
C GLU A 598 -25.48 15.29 -10.33
N ARG A 599 -25.76 14.07 -9.88
CA ARG A 599 -25.92 13.73 -8.46
C ARG A 599 -24.58 13.56 -7.73
N LEU A 600 -23.52 13.28 -8.48
CA LEU A 600 -22.14 13.19 -7.98
C LEU A 600 -21.42 14.54 -8.01
N ALA A 601 -22.00 15.56 -8.67
CA ALA A 601 -21.37 16.86 -8.82
C ALA A 601 -21.31 17.63 -7.49
N PRO A 602 -20.19 18.33 -7.20
CA PRO A 602 -20.12 19.29 -6.10
C PRO A 602 -20.98 20.53 -6.40
N PRO A 603 -21.18 21.43 -5.41
CA PRO A 603 -21.93 22.66 -5.62
C PRO A 603 -21.26 23.53 -6.68
N ALA A 604 -22.02 24.09 -7.63
CA ALA A 604 -21.46 24.85 -8.75
C ALA A 604 -20.62 26.08 -8.31
N ALA A 605 -20.98 26.70 -7.19
CA ALA A 605 -20.24 27.83 -6.62
C ALA A 605 -18.93 27.42 -5.92
N HIS A 606 -18.82 26.15 -5.51
CA HIS A 606 -17.69 25.60 -4.73
C HIS A 606 -17.24 24.24 -5.31
N PRO A 607 -16.72 24.20 -6.55
CA PRO A 607 -16.32 22.96 -7.22
C PRO A 607 -15.19 22.20 -6.51
N GLU A 608 -14.42 22.87 -5.66
CA GLU A 608 -13.39 22.29 -4.79
C GLU A 608 -13.97 21.39 -3.69
N GLN A 609 -15.25 21.57 -3.30
CA GLN A 609 -15.92 20.74 -2.29
C GLN A 609 -16.43 19.42 -2.91
N VAL A 610 -15.51 18.62 -3.45
CA VAL A 610 -15.82 17.42 -4.26
C VAL A 610 -16.72 16.41 -3.56
N CYS A 611 -16.65 16.33 -2.24
CA CYS A 611 -17.44 15.43 -1.43
C CYS A 611 -18.80 16.01 -0.98
N ASN A 612 -19.01 17.32 -1.13
CA ASN A 612 -20.29 17.96 -0.84
C ASN A 612 -21.28 17.75 -2.00
N ASN A 613 -21.60 16.48 -2.28
CA ASN A 613 -22.52 16.08 -3.34
C ASN A 613 -23.73 15.32 -2.77
N SER A 614 -24.81 15.29 -3.54
CA SER A 614 -26.10 14.72 -3.09
C SER A 614 -25.99 13.25 -2.68
N SER A 615 -25.23 12.44 -3.42
CA SER A 615 -25.03 11.02 -3.13
C SER A 615 -24.26 10.80 -1.83
N GLN A 616 -23.18 11.55 -1.60
CA GLN A 616 -22.37 11.46 -0.39
C GLN A 616 -23.18 11.88 0.85
N ILE A 617 -23.94 12.99 0.77
CA ILE A 617 -24.82 13.43 1.86
C ILE A 617 -25.82 12.32 2.22
N LYS A 618 -26.49 11.74 1.22
CA LYS A 618 -27.48 10.67 1.43
C LYS A 618 -26.88 9.38 1.97
N LEU A 619 -25.65 9.04 1.57
CA LEU A 619 -24.91 7.93 2.16
C LEU A 619 -24.63 8.23 3.63
N ARG A 620 -24.08 9.41 3.95
CA ARG A 620 -23.69 9.77 5.32
C ARG A 620 -24.85 9.82 6.31
N ASN A 621 -26.00 10.37 5.89
CA ASN A 621 -27.19 10.45 6.74
C ASN A 621 -28.07 9.18 6.74
N ASN A 622 -27.59 8.07 6.15
CA ASN A 622 -28.29 6.80 6.02
C ASN A 622 -29.63 6.84 5.23
N SER A 623 -29.92 7.92 4.51
CA SER A 623 -31.08 7.98 3.60
C SER A 623 -30.89 7.12 2.35
N LEU A 624 -29.64 6.82 1.99
CA LEU A 624 -29.25 5.89 0.93
C LEU A 624 -28.32 4.83 1.51
N LYS A 625 -28.66 3.56 1.33
CA LYS A 625 -27.78 2.45 1.73
C LYS A 625 -26.61 2.28 0.75
N PRO A 626 -25.42 1.89 1.21
CA PRO A 626 -24.31 1.50 0.34
C PRO A 626 -24.69 0.48 -0.75
N SER A 627 -25.45 -0.57 -0.40
CA SER A 627 -25.98 -1.53 -1.38
C SER A 627 -26.89 -0.90 -2.45
N GLN A 628 -27.75 0.04 -2.06
CA GLN A 628 -28.61 0.78 -3.00
C GLN A 628 -27.80 1.72 -3.90
N PHE A 629 -26.73 2.34 -3.37
CA PHE A 629 -25.82 3.15 -4.17
C PHE A 629 -25.10 2.29 -5.21
N ILE A 630 -24.62 1.10 -4.84
CA ILE A 630 -23.99 0.15 -5.78
C ILE A 630 -24.96 -0.22 -6.91
N ALA A 631 -26.25 -0.46 -6.61
CA ALA A 631 -27.25 -0.71 -7.64
C ALA A 631 -27.44 0.49 -8.60
N GLN A 632 -27.33 1.73 -8.10
CA GLN A 632 -27.35 2.93 -8.95
C GLN A 632 -26.12 3.02 -9.85
N VAL A 633 -24.93 2.70 -9.31
CA VAL A 633 -23.67 2.67 -10.09
C VAL A 633 -23.75 1.61 -11.19
N ALA A 634 -24.19 0.39 -10.87
CA ALA A 634 -24.35 -0.71 -11.81
C ALA A 634 -25.42 -0.44 -12.89
N ARG A 635 -26.38 0.45 -12.62
CA ARG A 635 -27.38 0.91 -13.61
C ARG A 635 -26.84 2.02 -14.51
N ALA A 636 -25.96 2.88 -14.00
CA ALA A 636 -25.41 4.03 -14.71
C ALA A 636 -24.21 3.66 -15.60
N GLY A 637 -23.37 2.71 -15.17
CA GLY A 637 -22.19 2.26 -15.90
C GLY A 637 -21.90 0.78 -15.67
N GLU A 638 -20.72 0.32 -16.09
CA GLU A 638 -20.35 -1.09 -15.96
C GLU A 638 -19.44 -1.34 -14.76
N LEU A 639 -20.01 -1.90 -13.69
CA LEU A 639 -19.27 -2.32 -12.50
C LEU A 639 -19.03 -3.84 -12.52
N HIS A 640 -17.78 -4.25 -12.26
CA HIS A 640 -17.36 -5.64 -12.23
C HIS A 640 -16.52 -5.97 -10.99
N VAL A 641 -16.67 -7.19 -10.49
CA VAL A 641 -15.77 -7.81 -9.52
C VAL A 641 -14.70 -8.60 -10.27
N VAL A 642 -13.44 -8.16 -10.19
CA VAL A 642 -12.28 -8.77 -10.86
C VAL A 642 -11.57 -9.77 -9.95
N VAL A 643 -11.47 -9.46 -8.66
CA VAL A 643 -11.02 -10.37 -7.59
C VAL A 643 -12.13 -10.45 -6.56
N ALA A 644 -12.55 -11.68 -6.25
CA ALA A 644 -13.66 -11.96 -5.35
C ALA A 644 -13.28 -11.68 -3.88
N SER A 645 -14.26 -11.27 -3.10
CA SER A 645 -14.16 -11.20 -1.64
C SER A 645 -15.42 -11.79 -1.00
N ARG A 646 -15.38 -12.07 0.30
CA ARG A 646 -16.55 -12.56 1.04
C ARG A 646 -17.74 -11.61 0.93
N LEU A 647 -17.49 -10.30 0.86
CA LEU A 647 -18.52 -9.28 0.82
C LEU A 647 -19.04 -9.03 -0.61
N TRP A 648 -18.14 -8.94 -1.59
CA TRP A 648 -18.48 -8.64 -2.99
C TRP A 648 -18.98 -9.85 -3.79
N GLY A 649 -18.68 -11.06 -3.32
CA GLY A 649 -19.06 -12.31 -3.98
C GLY A 649 -18.12 -12.67 -5.14
N GLU A 650 -18.61 -13.52 -6.03
CA GLU A 650 -17.83 -14.08 -7.15
C GLU A 650 -17.47 -13.05 -8.23
N ARG A 651 -16.47 -13.38 -9.05
CA ARG A 651 -16.05 -12.58 -10.20
C ARG A 651 -17.20 -12.41 -11.22
N GLY A 652 -17.34 -11.21 -11.77
CA GLY A 652 -18.30 -10.93 -12.84
C GLY A 652 -18.95 -9.55 -12.77
N LYS A 653 -19.92 -9.30 -13.65
CA LYS A 653 -20.67 -8.04 -13.72
C LYS A 653 -21.60 -7.91 -12.51
N VAL A 654 -21.55 -6.77 -11.84
CA VAL A 654 -22.47 -6.40 -10.77
C VAL A 654 -23.77 -5.94 -11.40
N THR A 655 -24.89 -6.54 -11.01
CA THR A 655 -26.23 -6.18 -11.49
C THR A 655 -26.97 -5.35 -10.45
N THR A 656 -28.12 -4.77 -10.83
CA THR A 656 -28.99 -4.04 -9.89
C THR A 656 -29.63 -4.93 -8.81
N GLU A 657 -29.61 -6.25 -9.01
CA GLU A 657 -30.12 -7.26 -8.06
C GLU A 657 -29.01 -7.83 -7.17
N TRP A 658 -27.79 -7.29 -7.26
CA TRP A 658 -26.67 -7.73 -6.45
C TRP A 658 -26.91 -7.43 -4.96
N VAL A 659 -26.47 -8.35 -4.10
CA VAL A 659 -26.63 -8.28 -2.64
C VAL A 659 -25.30 -8.64 -1.96
N PRO A 660 -24.86 -7.93 -0.91
CA PRO A 660 -23.63 -8.25 -0.20
C PRO A 660 -23.64 -9.62 0.45
N ALA A 661 -22.45 -10.21 0.60
CA ALA A 661 -22.19 -11.46 1.30
C ALA A 661 -23.07 -12.65 0.84
N LYS A 662 -23.55 -12.61 -0.41
CA LYS A 662 -24.32 -13.70 -1.01
C LYS A 662 -23.46 -14.96 -1.08
N ALA A 663 -23.99 -16.07 -0.59
CA ALA A 663 -23.32 -17.36 -0.67
C ALA A 663 -23.02 -17.72 -2.14
N PRO A 664 -21.85 -18.34 -2.42
CA PRO A 664 -21.54 -18.85 -3.75
C PRO A 664 -22.65 -19.80 -4.21
N VAL A 665 -23.20 -19.57 -5.41
CA VAL A 665 -24.18 -20.47 -6.01
C VAL A 665 -23.41 -21.38 -6.95
N ALA A 666 -23.56 -22.70 -6.82
CA ALA A 666 -23.00 -23.64 -7.77
C ALA A 666 -23.58 -23.32 -9.17
N ARG A 667 -22.76 -22.76 -10.06
CA ARG A 667 -23.15 -22.50 -11.44
C ARG A 667 -22.76 -23.69 -12.29
N ASP A 668 -23.71 -24.20 -13.06
CA ASP A 668 -23.46 -25.30 -14.01
C ASP A 668 -22.62 -24.90 -15.23
N ARG A 669 -22.40 -23.60 -15.47
CA ARG A 669 -21.68 -23.11 -16.66
C ARG A 669 -20.80 -21.89 -16.37
N LEU A 670 -19.54 -21.95 -16.82
CA LEU A 670 -18.62 -20.83 -16.79
C LEU A 670 -19.01 -19.74 -17.80
N THR A 671 -18.98 -18.49 -17.33
CA THR A 671 -19.30 -17.30 -18.13
C THR A 671 -18.10 -16.39 -18.38
N LEU A 672 -17.00 -16.58 -17.65
CA LEU A 672 -15.84 -15.69 -17.69
C LEU A 672 -14.59 -16.47 -18.09
N GLN A 673 -13.66 -15.76 -18.73
CA GLN A 673 -12.31 -16.27 -18.98
C GLN A 673 -11.56 -16.49 -17.64
N PRO A 674 -10.68 -17.49 -17.58
CA PRO A 674 -9.83 -17.69 -16.41
C PRO A 674 -8.88 -16.50 -16.23
N ALA A 675 -8.33 -16.36 -15.01
CA ALA A 675 -7.19 -15.46 -14.83
C ALA A 675 -5.96 -16.07 -15.52
N LEU A 676 -5.12 -15.22 -16.12
CA LEU A 676 -3.96 -15.61 -16.91
C LEU A 676 -2.67 -15.10 -16.26
N SER A 677 -1.58 -15.84 -16.48
CA SER A 677 -0.24 -15.47 -16.07
C SER A 677 0.32 -14.29 -16.90
N PRO A 678 1.48 -13.74 -16.52
CA PRO A 678 2.32 -12.98 -17.44
C PRO A 678 2.66 -13.76 -18.71
N VAL A 679 3.15 -13.06 -19.73
CA VAL A 679 3.70 -13.66 -20.94
C VAL A 679 5.10 -14.21 -20.68
N PHE A 680 5.37 -15.42 -21.18
CA PHE A 680 6.66 -16.11 -21.14
C PHE A 680 7.16 -16.43 -22.56
N SER A 681 8.47 -16.55 -22.73
CA SER A 681 9.08 -16.97 -24.00
C SER A 681 9.10 -18.50 -24.20
N GLN A 682 8.84 -19.28 -23.15
CA GLN A 682 8.82 -20.74 -23.23
C GLN A 682 7.68 -21.34 -22.38
N ALA A 683 7.14 -22.48 -22.81
CA ALA A 683 6.13 -23.23 -22.05
C ALA A 683 6.68 -23.77 -20.71
N LYS A 684 7.96 -24.19 -20.67
CA LYS A 684 8.62 -24.67 -19.45
C LYS A 684 8.66 -23.58 -18.37
N ASP A 685 8.83 -22.31 -18.75
CA ASP A 685 8.87 -21.19 -17.81
C ASP A 685 7.48 -20.81 -17.31
N ALA A 686 6.47 -20.82 -18.19
CA ALA A 686 5.08 -20.59 -17.82
C ALA A 686 4.59 -21.63 -16.78
N VAL A 687 4.99 -22.90 -16.94
CA VAL A 687 4.64 -23.93 -15.94
C VAL A 687 5.39 -23.75 -14.61
N ARG A 688 6.67 -23.34 -14.63
CA ARG A 688 7.42 -23.05 -13.38
C ARG A 688 6.75 -21.93 -12.61
N TYR A 689 6.25 -20.91 -13.29
CA TYR A 689 5.51 -19.81 -12.67
C TYR A 689 4.24 -20.31 -11.94
N VAL A 690 3.39 -21.09 -12.62
CA VAL A 690 2.17 -21.63 -11.96
C VAL A 690 2.49 -22.69 -10.91
N HIS A 691 3.56 -23.47 -11.08
CA HIS A 691 4.04 -24.44 -10.08
C HIS A 691 4.31 -23.77 -8.73
N GLY A 692 4.94 -22.59 -8.73
CA GLY A 692 5.17 -21.78 -7.54
C GLY A 692 3.88 -21.23 -6.90
N ARG A 693 2.82 -21.03 -7.68
CA ARG A 693 1.54 -20.44 -7.23
C ARG A 693 0.49 -21.46 -6.77
N MET A 694 0.73 -22.76 -6.93
CA MET A 694 -0.20 -23.83 -6.52
C MET A 694 -0.37 -23.96 -4.98
N GLY A 695 0.49 -23.31 -4.18
CA GLY A 695 0.34 -23.15 -2.73
C GLY A 695 0.27 -24.45 -1.94
N SER A 696 -0.60 -24.51 -0.92
CA SER A 696 -0.74 -25.64 0.01
C SER A 696 -1.36 -26.92 -0.59
N ARG A 697 -1.82 -26.88 -1.86
CA ARG A 697 -2.30 -28.06 -2.61
C ARG A 697 -3.24 -28.99 -1.83
N GLY A 698 -4.20 -28.45 -1.08
CA GLY A 698 -5.18 -29.26 -0.34
C GLY A 698 -6.13 -30.10 -1.23
N HIS A 699 -6.20 -29.79 -2.52
CA HIS A 699 -6.98 -30.48 -3.54
C HIS A 699 -6.16 -30.60 -4.82
N THR A 700 -6.53 -31.53 -5.71
CA THR A 700 -6.01 -31.57 -7.08
C THR A 700 -6.27 -30.24 -7.76
N GLN A 701 -5.23 -29.68 -8.36
CA GLN A 701 -5.30 -28.44 -9.12
C GLN A 701 -4.87 -28.70 -10.55
N PHE A 702 -5.46 -28.02 -11.52
CA PHE A 702 -5.09 -28.21 -12.92
C PHE A 702 -5.29 -26.94 -13.74
N GLY A 703 -4.80 -26.95 -14.97
CA GLY A 703 -5.07 -25.91 -15.95
C GLY A 703 -4.34 -26.14 -17.27
N VAL A 704 -4.29 -25.10 -18.09
CA VAL A 704 -3.84 -25.15 -19.48
C VAL A 704 -2.82 -24.06 -19.75
N ILE A 705 -1.82 -24.38 -20.56
CA ILE A 705 -0.85 -23.44 -21.13
C ILE A 705 -1.26 -23.17 -22.57
N LEU A 706 -1.31 -21.90 -22.92
CA LEU A 706 -1.67 -21.42 -24.25
C LEU A 706 -0.43 -20.84 -24.93
N LYS A 707 -0.34 -21.04 -26.25
CA LYS A 707 0.69 -20.47 -27.12
C LYS A 707 0.07 -19.46 -28.07
N SER A 708 0.76 -18.34 -28.30
CA SER A 708 0.38 -17.35 -29.30
C SER A 708 0.52 -17.90 -30.73
N GLN A 709 -0.43 -17.60 -31.60
CA GLN A 709 -0.41 -18.02 -33.01
C GLN A 709 0.61 -17.23 -33.85
N SER A 710 1.03 -16.06 -33.39
CA SER A 710 1.89 -15.13 -34.15
C SER A 710 3.33 -15.06 -33.62
N ALA A 711 3.61 -15.60 -32.44
CA ALA A 711 4.89 -15.45 -31.76
C ALA A 711 5.19 -16.62 -30.82
N GLU A 712 6.46 -16.83 -30.49
CA GLU A 712 6.89 -17.75 -29.41
C GLU A 712 6.61 -17.12 -28.03
N GLN A 713 5.33 -16.99 -27.70
CA GLN A 713 4.82 -16.41 -26.47
C GLN A 713 3.82 -17.37 -25.82
N PHE A 714 3.96 -17.60 -24.52
CA PHE A 714 3.20 -18.57 -23.75
C PHE A 714 2.57 -17.90 -22.53
N ILE A 715 1.35 -18.32 -22.20
CA ILE A 715 0.63 -17.90 -21.00
C ILE A 715 0.00 -19.14 -20.36
N ALA A 716 -0.15 -19.13 -19.04
CA ALA A 716 -0.81 -20.18 -18.29
C ALA A 716 -2.09 -19.65 -17.64
N THR A 717 -3.10 -20.51 -17.53
CA THR A 717 -4.26 -20.22 -16.67
C THR A 717 -3.87 -20.27 -15.20
N GLU A 718 -4.58 -19.58 -14.31
CA GLU A 718 -4.44 -19.78 -12.87
C GLU A 718 -4.91 -21.20 -12.46
N PRO A 719 -4.26 -21.87 -11.47
CA PRO A 719 -4.64 -23.23 -11.05
C PRO A 719 -6.06 -23.33 -10.50
N LEU A 720 -6.89 -24.19 -11.09
CA LEU A 720 -8.26 -24.41 -10.68
C LEU A 720 -8.39 -25.62 -9.77
N ARG A 721 -9.18 -25.49 -8.70
CA ARG A 721 -9.44 -26.55 -7.71
C ARG A 721 -10.67 -27.35 -8.14
N THR A 722 -10.51 -28.65 -8.40
CA THR A 722 -11.63 -29.52 -8.75
C THR A 722 -11.26 -31.00 -8.54
N ARG A 723 -12.27 -31.86 -8.51
CA ARG A 723 -12.10 -33.33 -8.54
C ARG A 723 -11.98 -33.90 -9.96
N LYS A 724 -12.38 -33.16 -11.00
CA LYS A 724 -12.35 -33.61 -12.39
C LYS A 724 -11.81 -32.50 -13.29
N ALA A 725 -10.85 -32.81 -14.16
CA ALA A 725 -10.18 -31.83 -15.00
C ALA A 725 -10.79 -31.76 -16.40
N PHE A 726 -11.86 -30.95 -16.58
CA PHE A 726 -12.45 -30.72 -17.90
C PHE A 726 -12.15 -29.33 -18.44
N LEU A 727 -12.04 -29.20 -19.77
CA LEU A 727 -11.91 -27.89 -20.41
C LEU A 727 -13.12 -26.97 -20.17
N SER A 728 -14.31 -27.52 -19.92
CA SER A 728 -15.51 -26.75 -19.52
C SER A 728 -15.41 -26.07 -18.18
N ASP A 729 -14.45 -26.50 -17.35
CA ASP A 729 -14.16 -25.89 -16.06
C ASP A 729 -13.04 -24.85 -16.18
N VAL A 730 -12.37 -24.74 -17.34
CA VAL A 730 -11.32 -23.75 -17.60
C VAL A 730 -11.84 -22.61 -18.48
N PHE A 731 -12.49 -22.95 -19.59
CA PHE A 731 -12.91 -21.98 -20.60
C PHE A 731 -14.43 -21.94 -20.76
N PRO A 732 -15.02 -20.74 -20.86
CA PRO A 732 -16.45 -20.60 -21.09
C PRO A 732 -16.81 -21.05 -22.51
N ARG A 733 -18.01 -21.62 -22.66
CA ARG A 733 -18.61 -21.86 -23.98
C ARG A 733 -19.63 -20.76 -24.28
N PRO A 734 -19.54 -20.04 -25.41
CA PRO A 734 -20.59 -19.11 -25.83
C PRO A 734 -21.94 -19.80 -25.97
N PHE A 735 -23.04 -19.09 -25.73
CA PHE A 735 -24.39 -19.64 -25.90
C PHE A 735 -24.59 -20.11 -27.36
N GLY A 736 -25.12 -21.33 -27.54
CA GLY A 736 -25.32 -21.93 -28.87
C GLY A 736 -24.05 -22.48 -29.55
N SER A 737 -22.85 -22.30 -28.99
CA SER A 737 -21.61 -22.83 -29.53
C SER A 737 -21.19 -24.13 -28.85
N GLN A 738 -20.69 -25.09 -29.64
CA GLN A 738 -19.99 -26.26 -29.13
C GLN A 738 -18.52 -25.98 -28.82
N ALA A 739 -17.95 -24.93 -29.41
CA ALA A 739 -16.54 -24.55 -29.25
C ALA A 739 -16.30 -23.72 -27.99
N TYR A 740 -15.12 -23.91 -27.40
CA TYR A 740 -14.63 -23.11 -26.27
C TYR A 740 -14.20 -21.71 -26.74
N SER A 741 -14.47 -20.70 -25.92
CA SER A 741 -13.92 -19.36 -26.13
C SER A 741 -12.52 -19.31 -25.53
N LEU A 742 -11.49 -19.31 -26.38
CA LEU A 742 -10.10 -19.09 -25.97
C LEU A 742 -9.76 -17.58 -26.04
N PRO A 743 -8.73 -17.12 -25.30
CA PRO A 743 -8.15 -15.79 -25.50
C PRO A 743 -7.79 -15.55 -26.97
N ALA A 744 -8.10 -14.37 -27.49
CA ALA A 744 -7.90 -14.04 -28.90
C ALA A 744 -6.43 -14.18 -29.31
N GLY A 745 -6.16 -14.88 -30.42
CA GLY A 745 -4.81 -15.09 -30.94
C GLY A 745 -4.00 -16.20 -30.24
N PHE A 746 -4.61 -16.94 -29.31
CA PHE A 746 -3.97 -18.06 -28.61
C PHE A 746 -4.59 -19.41 -28.96
N THR A 747 -3.79 -20.45 -28.91
CA THR A 747 -4.21 -21.87 -28.99
C THR A 747 -3.68 -22.64 -27.80
N CYS A 748 -4.35 -23.73 -27.42
CA CYS A 748 -3.87 -24.58 -26.35
C CYS A 748 -2.59 -25.33 -26.76
N ASP A 749 -1.56 -25.31 -25.90
CA ASP A 749 -0.26 -25.92 -26.16
C ASP A 749 -0.01 -27.15 -25.29
N SER A 750 -0.20 -27.00 -23.98
CA SER A 750 0.14 -28.01 -22.97
C SER A 750 -0.85 -27.95 -21.80
N VAL A 751 -0.85 -28.98 -20.95
CA VAL A 751 -1.72 -29.06 -19.77
C VAL A 751 -0.88 -29.32 -18.53
N TYR A 752 -1.37 -28.89 -17.35
CA TYR A 752 -0.68 -29.16 -16.09
C TYR A 752 -1.66 -29.64 -15.01
N MET A 753 -1.15 -30.43 -14.07
CA MET A 753 -1.86 -30.88 -12.89
C MET A 753 -0.93 -30.94 -11.67
N ALA A 754 -1.47 -30.61 -10.51
CA ALA A 754 -0.82 -30.72 -9.22
C ALA A 754 -1.49 -31.79 -8.38
N THR A 755 -0.67 -32.66 -7.78
CA THR A 755 -1.15 -33.68 -6.85
C THR A 755 -1.50 -33.06 -5.50
N PRO A 756 -2.60 -33.50 -4.85
CA PRO A 756 -2.96 -32.99 -3.54
C PRO A 756 -1.91 -33.40 -2.47
N GLN A 757 -1.71 -32.56 -1.46
CA GLN A 757 -0.82 -32.88 -0.32
C GLN A 757 -1.26 -34.11 0.46
N ASN A 758 -2.56 -34.34 0.55
CA ASN A 758 -3.16 -35.52 1.17
C ASN A 758 -3.89 -36.29 0.07
N PRO A 759 -3.36 -37.43 -0.38
CA PRO A 759 -4.03 -38.27 -1.37
C PRO A 759 -5.43 -38.66 -0.89
N VAL A 760 -6.44 -38.50 -1.74
CA VAL A 760 -7.84 -38.88 -1.45
C VAL A 760 -7.98 -40.40 -1.40
N GLU A 761 -7.15 -41.10 -2.16
CA GLU A 761 -7.10 -42.56 -2.29
C GLU A 761 -5.84 -43.05 -1.55
N ARG A 762 -6.02 -43.82 -0.47
CA ARG A 762 -4.95 -44.24 0.45
C ARG A 762 -3.89 -45.11 -0.25
N VAL A 763 -2.58 -44.83 -0.08
CA VAL A 763 -1.53 -45.84 0.24
C VAL A 763 -0.35 -45.23 1.02
N SER A 764 0.26 -46.05 1.88
CA SER A 764 1.32 -45.82 2.88
C SER A 764 2.77 -45.64 2.38
N ASP A 765 3.01 -45.39 1.08
CA ASP A 765 4.37 -45.24 0.51
C ASP A 765 4.63 -43.79 0.05
N ASP A 766 5.73 -43.19 0.54
CA ASP A 766 6.11 -41.80 0.29
C ASP A 766 6.32 -41.49 -1.21
N VAL A 767 6.80 -42.46 -2.00
CA VAL A 767 7.00 -42.28 -3.45
C VAL A 767 5.67 -42.17 -4.18
N PHE A 768 4.63 -42.89 -3.71
CA PHE A 768 3.32 -42.90 -4.37
C PHE A 768 2.57 -41.63 -4.01
N ALA A 769 2.67 -41.23 -2.75
CA ALA A 769 2.10 -39.99 -2.27
C ALA A 769 2.73 -38.74 -2.93
N ASP A 770 3.93 -38.86 -3.51
CA ASP A 770 4.58 -37.78 -4.27
C ASP A 770 4.23 -37.77 -5.76
N PHE A 771 3.91 -38.92 -6.35
CA PHE A 771 3.59 -39.04 -7.78
C PHE A 771 2.08 -38.95 -8.06
N ILE A 772 1.70 -38.83 -9.34
CA ILE A 772 0.29 -38.71 -9.75
C ILE A 772 -0.45 -40.05 -9.63
N ALA A 773 -1.61 -40.03 -8.97
CA ALA A 773 -2.48 -41.19 -8.85
C ALA A 773 -2.97 -41.65 -10.24
N PRO A 774 -3.18 -42.96 -10.48
CA PRO A 774 -3.64 -43.46 -11.78
C PRO A 774 -4.92 -42.78 -12.29
N ALA A 775 -5.89 -42.55 -11.41
CA ALA A 775 -7.14 -41.87 -11.77
C ALA A 775 -6.93 -40.41 -12.21
N ASP A 776 -6.04 -39.68 -11.52
CA ASP A 776 -5.68 -38.30 -11.88
C ASP A 776 -4.86 -38.24 -13.18
N LEU A 777 -3.98 -39.22 -13.42
CA LEU A 777 -3.23 -39.34 -14.67
C LEU A 777 -4.17 -39.57 -15.86
N VAL A 778 -5.19 -40.41 -15.69
CA VAL A 778 -6.24 -40.60 -16.70
C VAL A 778 -7.01 -39.31 -16.93
N ASN A 779 -7.40 -38.58 -15.87
CA ASN A 779 -8.06 -37.27 -16.01
C ASN A 779 -7.20 -36.27 -16.80
N LEU A 780 -5.89 -36.22 -16.51
CA LEU A 780 -4.95 -35.36 -17.23
C LEU A 780 -4.76 -35.78 -18.70
N ALA A 781 -4.74 -37.09 -18.97
CA ALA A 781 -4.67 -37.63 -20.32
C ALA A 781 -5.92 -37.28 -21.15
N VAL A 782 -7.12 -37.37 -20.55
CA VAL A 782 -8.39 -36.95 -21.18
C VAL A 782 -8.38 -35.45 -21.49
N LEU A 783 -7.88 -34.63 -20.55
CA LEU A 783 -7.72 -33.19 -20.78
C LEU A 783 -6.74 -32.91 -21.92
N SER A 784 -5.60 -33.61 -21.96
CA SER A 784 -4.61 -33.50 -23.03
C SER A 784 -5.19 -33.88 -24.40
N SER A 785 -5.98 -34.96 -24.47
CA SER A 785 -6.70 -35.35 -25.70
C SER A 785 -7.68 -34.26 -26.14
N SER A 786 -8.46 -33.71 -25.21
CA SER A 786 -9.40 -32.63 -25.51
C SER A 786 -8.70 -31.37 -26.05
N VAL A 787 -7.50 -31.05 -25.53
CA VAL A 787 -6.67 -29.94 -26.01
C VAL A 787 -6.12 -30.21 -27.41
N ARG A 788 -5.67 -31.44 -27.69
CA ARG A 788 -5.21 -31.84 -29.02
C ARG A 788 -6.32 -31.66 -30.06
N ASP A 789 -7.51 -32.16 -29.76
CA ASP A 789 -8.64 -32.17 -30.70
C ASP A 789 -9.17 -30.75 -31.01
N LEU A 790 -8.89 -29.77 -30.14
CA LEU A 790 -9.14 -28.35 -30.40
C LEU A 790 -8.07 -27.67 -31.28
N THR A 791 -6.89 -28.27 -31.41
CA THR A 791 -5.77 -27.69 -32.16
C THR A 791 -5.76 -28.25 -33.57
N VAL A 792 -6.21 -27.45 -34.53
CA VAL A 792 -6.35 -27.87 -35.93
C VAL A 792 -5.01 -28.37 -36.49
N GLY A 793 -5.01 -29.61 -37.00
CA GLY A 793 -3.84 -30.23 -37.64
C GLY A 793 -2.77 -30.81 -36.70
N ARG A 794 -2.99 -30.79 -35.37
CA ARG A 794 -2.04 -31.37 -34.41
C ARG A 794 -2.19 -32.90 -34.33
N LEU A 795 -1.13 -33.61 -34.70
CA LEU A 795 -1.07 -35.08 -34.65
C LEU A 795 -0.48 -35.62 -33.34
N ASP A 796 0.37 -34.84 -32.67
CA ASP A 796 1.02 -35.24 -31.42
C ASP A 796 0.21 -34.85 -30.18
N TYR A 797 0.35 -35.63 -29.10
CA TYR A 797 -0.30 -35.31 -27.84
C TYR A 797 0.43 -34.16 -27.12
N PRO A 798 -0.32 -33.17 -26.59
CA PRO A 798 0.20 -32.10 -25.74
C PRO A 798 1.02 -32.62 -24.55
N THR A 799 2.06 -31.86 -24.19
CA THR A 799 2.87 -32.15 -23.01
C THR A 799 2.02 -32.00 -21.75
N MET A 800 2.13 -32.97 -20.86
CA MET A 800 1.48 -32.99 -19.55
C MET A 800 2.50 -32.66 -18.48
N TYR A 801 2.33 -31.56 -17.77
CA TYR A 801 3.19 -31.20 -16.65
C TYR A 801 2.59 -31.65 -15.32
N LEU A 802 3.42 -32.27 -14.48
CA LEU A 802 3.02 -32.85 -13.21
C LEU A 802 3.76 -32.16 -12.09
N SER A 803 3.01 -31.53 -11.21
CA SER A 803 3.53 -30.87 -10.03
C SER A 803 3.31 -31.78 -8.81
N THR A 804 4.41 -32.34 -8.30
CA THR A 804 4.41 -33.36 -7.22
C THR A 804 4.16 -32.77 -5.83
N ARG A 805 3.85 -33.61 -4.85
CA ARG A 805 3.55 -33.19 -3.46
C ARG A 805 4.70 -32.43 -2.81
N ASN A 806 5.91 -32.93 -2.95
CA ASN A 806 7.14 -32.39 -2.35
C ASN A 806 7.85 -31.39 -3.28
N GLY A 807 7.14 -30.84 -4.27
CA GLY A 807 7.60 -29.68 -5.04
C GLY A 807 8.49 -29.96 -6.25
N ALA A 808 8.71 -31.21 -6.64
CA ALA A 808 9.28 -31.53 -7.96
C ALA A 808 8.28 -31.25 -9.09
N LEU A 809 8.81 -30.88 -10.25
CA LEU A 809 8.05 -30.62 -11.47
C LEU A 809 8.52 -31.59 -12.54
N LEU A 810 7.60 -32.36 -13.10
CA LEU A 810 7.87 -33.34 -14.14
C LEU A 810 7.16 -32.92 -15.43
N SER A 811 7.70 -33.28 -16.58
CA SER A 811 7.00 -33.22 -17.86
C SER A 811 6.87 -34.61 -18.45
N TYR A 812 5.67 -34.93 -18.93
CA TYR A 812 5.34 -36.20 -19.53
C TYR A 812 4.78 -35.99 -20.93
N LYS A 813 5.41 -36.59 -21.95
CA LYS A 813 4.91 -36.62 -23.33
C LYS A 813 4.52 -38.05 -23.69
N ALA A 814 3.23 -38.28 -23.89
CA ALA A 814 2.72 -39.61 -24.25
C ALA A 814 3.12 -39.97 -25.70
N VAL A 815 3.64 -41.19 -25.89
CA VAL A 815 3.88 -41.75 -27.24
C VAL A 815 2.57 -42.25 -27.84
N ASN A 816 1.75 -42.92 -27.02
CA ASN A 816 0.41 -43.36 -27.37
C ASN A 816 -0.50 -43.21 -26.14
N LEU A 817 -1.59 -42.45 -26.26
CA LEU A 817 -2.51 -42.23 -25.15
C LEU A 817 -3.27 -43.51 -24.76
N ASN A 818 -3.51 -44.45 -25.70
CA ASN A 818 -4.08 -45.75 -25.37
C ASN A 818 -3.17 -46.54 -24.41
N ALA A 819 -1.84 -46.43 -24.54
CA ALA A 819 -0.92 -47.06 -23.59
C ALA A 819 -0.98 -46.44 -22.17
N VAL A 820 -1.49 -45.20 -22.05
CA VAL A 820 -1.73 -44.52 -20.77
C VAL A 820 -3.13 -44.83 -20.23
N LEU A 821 -4.14 -44.91 -21.09
CA LEU A 821 -5.51 -45.26 -20.75
C LEU A 821 -5.66 -46.76 -20.42
N ASP A 822 -4.87 -47.62 -21.08
CA ASP A 822 -4.83 -49.07 -20.89
C ASP A 822 -3.77 -49.51 -19.87
N LEU A 823 -3.28 -48.61 -18.99
CA LEU A 823 -2.30 -48.97 -17.95
C LEU A 823 -2.77 -50.16 -17.09
N ASP A 824 -4.08 -50.30 -16.90
CA ASP A 824 -4.74 -51.40 -16.17
C ASP A 824 -4.65 -52.77 -16.89
N SER A 825 -4.49 -52.81 -18.22
CA SER A 825 -4.55 -54.05 -19.02
C SER A 825 -3.32 -54.96 -18.90
N GLY A 826 -2.19 -54.41 -18.43
CA GLY A 826 -0.89 -55.10 -18.40
C GLY A 826 -0.65 -56.02 -17.19
N PHE A 827 -1.55 -56.04 -16.21
CA PHE A 827 -1.36 -56.74 -14.92
C PHE A 827 -2.35 -57.89 -14.65
N GLY A 828 -3.17 -58.24 -15.64
CA GLY A 828 -4.15 -59.34 -15.58
C GLY A 828 -5.61 -58.87 -15.69
N PRO A 829 -6.57 -59.78 -15.92
CA PRO A 829 -7.97 -59.39 -16.05
C PRO A 829 -8.61 -59.11 -14.67
N ASN A 830 -9.18 -57.91 -14.50
CA ASN A 830 -10.15 -57.50 -13.46
C ASN A 830 -9.70 -56.79 -12.16
N GLU A 831 -8.43 -56.42 -11.94
CA GLU A 831 -8.06 -55.56 -10.78
C GLU A 831 -7.46 -54.22 -11.27
N SER A 832 -8.00 -53.07 -10.81
CA SER A 832 -7.47 -51.75 -11.18
C SER A 832 -6.06 -51.52 -10.61
N MET A 833 -5.23 -50.73 -11.28
CA MET A 833 -3.86 -50.41 -10.84
C MET A 833 -3.83 -49.79 -9.44
N LEU A 834 -4.83 -48.96 -9.11
CA LEU A 834 -5.01 -48.43 -7.76
C LEU A 834 -5.24 -49.56 -6.74
N THR A 835 -6.02 -50.59 -7.08
CA THR A 835 -6.24 -51.76 -6.21
C THR A 835 -4.96 -52.57 -6.02
N LEU A 836 -4.14 -52.72 -7.07
CA LEU A 836 -2.84 -53.39 -7.01
C LEU A 836 -1.81 -52.64 -6.14
N LEU A 837 -1.82 -51.30 -6.19
CA LEU A 837 -1.01 -50.43 -5.35
C LEU A 837 -1.48 -50.48 -3.89
N ASN A 838 -2.80 -50.40 -3.65
CA ASN A 838 -3.38 -50.46 -2.31
C ASN A 838 -3.19 -51.83 -1.63
N SER A 839 -3.09 -52.90 -2.42
CA SER A 839 -2.85 -54.27 -1.92
C SER A 839 -1.38 -54.68 -1.89
N ASN A 840 -0.44 -53.76 -2.18
CA ASN A 840 1.01 -54.00 -2.28
C ASN A 840 1.42 -55.10 -3.29
N LYS A 841 0.53 -55.48 -4.22
CA LYS A 841 0.85 -56.41 -5.33
C LYS A 841 1.71 -55.75 -6.41
N LEU A 842 1.63 -54.42 -6.54
CA LEU A 842 2.48 -53.59 -7.39
C LEU A 842 3.30 -52.64 -6.52
N ARG A 843 4.63 -52.60 -6.71
CA ARG A 843 5.48 -51.61 -6.02
C ARG A 843 5.40 -50.26 -6.72
N THR A 844 5.41 -49.19 -5.94
CA THR A 844 5.34 -47.83 -6.47
C THR A 844 6.41 -47.47 -7.51
N PRO A 845 7.69 -47.83 -7.34
CA PRO A 845 8.70 -47.53 -8.38
C PRO A 845 8.43 -48.27 -9.69
N ASP A 846 7.79 -49.45 -9.62
CA ASP A 846 7.43 -50.22 -10.82
C ASP A 846 6.27 -49.55 -11.56
N TYR A 847 5.34 -48.89 -10.86
CA TYR A 847 4.32 -48.01 -11.47
C TYR A 847 4.97 -46.80 -12.18
N VAL A 848 5.88 -46.08 -11.54
CA VAL A 848 6.58 -44.93 -12.15
C VAL A 848 7.33 -45.35 -13.41
N ARG A 849 8.07 -46.46 -13.36
CA ARG A 849 8.79 -47.02 -14.53
C ARG A 849 7.84 -47.44 -15.64
N LYS A 850 6.66 -47.98 -15.30
CA LYS A 850 5.64 -48.33 -16.30
C LYS A 850 5.11 -47.09 -17.02
N VAL A 851 4.81 -46.01 -16.29
CA VAL A 851 4.41 -44.73 -16.89
C VAL A 851 5.53 -44.13 -17.73
N ALA A 852 6.78 -44.20 -17.24
CA ALA A 852 7.95 -43.77 -18.01
C ALA A 852 8.22 -44.64 -19.25
N SER A 853 7.72 -45.89 -19.30
CA SER A 853 7.84 -46.76 -20.48
C SER A 853 6.78 -46.52 -21.54
N SER A 854 5.64 -45.91 -21.19
CA SER A 854 4.55 -45.60 -22.14
C SER A 854 4.68 -44.20 -22.78
N GLY A 855 5.68 -43.41 -22.37
CA GLY A 855 5.96 -42.08 -22.90
C GLY A 855 7.36 -41.58 -22.53
N TYR A 856 7.57 -40.27 -22.64
CA TYR A 856 8.81 -39.61 -22.22
C TYR A 856 8.53 -38.81 -20.94
N LEU A 857 9.00 -39.32 -19.79
CA LEU A 857 8.92 -38.64 -18.49
C LEU A 857 10.26 -37.97 -18.17
N GLU A 858 10.27 -36.67 -17.95
CA GLU A 858 11.43 -35.84 -17.66
C GLU A 858 11.24 -35.09 -16.33
N VAL A 859 12.26 -35.05 -15.48
CA VAL A 859 12.30 -34.24 -14.26
C VAL A 859 12.85 -32.85 -14.61
N LEU A 860 12.03 -31.80 -14.41
CA LEU A 860 12.37 -30.39 -14.66
C LEU A 860 12.81 -29.67 -13.39
N LEU A 861 12.11 -29.89 -12.28
CA LEU A 861 12.51 -29.44 -10.95
C LEU A 861 12.67 -30.65 -10.04
N SER A 862 13.81 -30.74 -9.36
CA SER A 862 14.16 -31.89 -8.51
C SER A 862 13.67 -31.70 -7.08
N ASN A 863 13.45 -32.82 -6.39
CA ASN A 863 13.24 -32.88 -4.94
C ASN A 863 13.99 -34.12 -4.38
N PRO A 864 13.97 -34.39 -3.07
CA PRO A 864 14.67 -35.56 -2.53
C PRO A 864 14.25 -36.91 -3.14
N ILE A 865 13.01 -37.06 -3.63
CA ILE A 865 12.52 -38.30 -4.28
C ILE A 865 12.97 -38.33 -5.75
N TRP A 866 12.79 -37.22 -6.47
CA TRP A 866 13.15 -36.96 -7.86
C TRP A 866 14.49 -36.22 -7.92
N ALA A 867 15.56 -36.87 -7.42
CA ALA A 867 16.85 -36.21 -7.23
C ALA A 867 17.59 -35.91 -8.55
N THR A 868 17.39 -36.73 -9.58
CA THR A 868 18.12 -36.62 -10.85
C THR A 868 17.29 -35.89 -11.90
N LEU A 869 17.81 -34.79 -12.45
CA LEU A 869 17.19 -34.04 -13.56
C LEU A 869 17.28 -34.80 -14.88
N GLY A 870 16.33 -34.57 -15.78
CA GLY A 870 16.30 -35.18 -17.11
C GLY A 870 15.41 -36.43 -17.21
N LEU A 871 15.67 -37.28 -18.20
CA LEU A 871 14.79 -38.39 -18.56
C LEU A 871 14.77 -39.49 -17.49
N VAL A 872 13.56 -39.87 -17.06
CA VAL A 872 13.32 -41.02 -16.18
C VAL A 872 13.42 -42.30 -17.02
N THR A 873 14.44 -43.11 -16.74
CA THR A 873 14.70 -44.37 -17.45
C THR A 873 14.18 -45.58 -16.67
N SER A 874 14.23 -46.77 -17.27
CA SER A 874 13.92 -48.04 -16.58
C SER A 874 14.81 -48.30 -15.36
N GLY A 875 15.99 -47.66 -15.29
CA GLY A 875 16.93 -47.76 -14.17
C GLY A 875 16.61 -46.86 -12.97
N TRP A 876 15.65 -45.93 -13.09
CA TRP A 876 15.36 -44.92 -12.06
C TRP A 876 15.05 -45.52 -10.68
N ARG A 877 15.60 -44.91 -9.63
CA ARG A 877 15.33 -45.26 -8.22
C ARG A 877 14.96 -44.01 -7.41
N PRO A 878 13.95 -44.10 -6.52
CA PRO A 878 13.60 -42.99 -5.63
C PRO A 878 14.77 -42.69 -4.68
N PHE A 879 14.98 -41.42 -4.36
CA PHE A 879 16.06 -40.93 -3.49
C PHE A 879 17.49 -41.18 -3.98
N ALA A 880 17.67 -41.78 -5.16
CA ALA A 880 18.98 -42.02 -5.73
C ALA A 880 19.44 -40.82 -6.57
N MET A 881 20.64 -40.33 -6.26
CA MET A 881 21.41 -39.54 -7.21
C MET A 881 22.05 -40.51 -8.19
N ASP A 882 21.31 -40.87 -9.24
CA ASP A 882 21.85 -41.69 -10.31
C ASP A 882 22.86 -40.84 -11.11
N VAL A 883 24.05 -41.37 -11.36
CA VAL A 883 25.00 -40.74 -12.28
C VAL A 883 24.37 -40.77 -13.67
N ALA A 884 24.10 -39.59 -14.24
CA ALA A 884 23.45 -39.47 -15.54
C ALA A 884 24.21 -40.28 -16.62
N MET A 885 23.69 -41.47 -16.97
CA MET A 885 24.19 -42.29 -18.07
C MET A 885 23.67 -41.82 -19.45
N SER A 886 23.40 -40.52 -19.63
CA SER A 886 23.00 -39.99 -20.94
C SER A 886 24.20 -39.39 -21.68
N ASN A 887 24.84 -40.21 -22.52
CA ASN A 887 25.78 -39.82 -23.57
C ASN A 887 25.09 -39.04 -24.73
N ARG A 888 24.18 -38.12 -24.42
CA ARG A 888 23.64 -37.15 -25.38
C ARG A 888 23.63 -35.77 -24.72
N PRO A 889 24.53 -34.85 -25.11
CA PRO A 889 24.39 -33.44 -24.76
C PRO A 889 23.16 -32.93 -25.52
N GLY A 890 21.99 -32.95 -24.88
CA GLY A 890 20.87 -32.14 -25.33
C GLY A 890 21.25 -30.66 -25.23
N ALA A 891 20.67 -29.81 -26.08
CA ALA A 891 20.82 -28.38 -25.93
C ALA A 891 20.35 -27.94 -24.54
N THR A 892 21.13 -27.13 -23.83
CA THR A 892 20.77 -26.61 -22.51
C THR A 892 19.69 -25.56 -22.69
N VAL A 893 18.45 -25.84 -22.24
CA VAL A 893 17.37 -24.86 -22.23
C VAL A 893 17.49 -24.06 -20.92
N PRO A 894 17.91 -22.78 -20.95
CA PRO A 894 18.02 -21.99 -19.73
C PRO A 894 16.64 -21.72 -19.13
N ALA A 895 16.55 -21.67 -17.80
CA ALA A 895 15.35 -21.24 -17.11
C ALA A 895 15.22 -19.70 -17.21
N LEU A 896 14.13 -19.21 -17.78
CA LEU A 896 13.91 -17.78 -18.02
C LEU A 896 12.69 -17.24 -17.26
N GLY A 897 12.75 -15.99 -16.82
CA GLY A 897 11.63 -15.31 -16.16
C GLY A 897 10.54 -14.87 -17.14
N PRO A 898 9.55 -14.09 -16.66
CA PRO A 898 8.52 -13.53 -17.52
C PRO A 898 9.08 -12.44 -18.43
N VAL A 899 8.30 -12.07 -19.44
CA VAL A 899 8.67 -11.06 -20.42
C VAL A 899 8.41 -9.64 -19.88
N PHE A 900 9.37 -8.73 -20.10
CA PHE A 900 9.32 -7.33 -19.67
C PHE A 900 9.42 -6.35 -20.85
N SER A 901 8.90 -5.14 -20.64
CA SER A 901 8.98 -4.04 -21.61
C SER A 901 10.32 -3.30 -21.57
N HIS A 902 11.06 -3.39 -20.46
CA HIS A 902 12.29 -2.65 -20.25
C HIS A 902 13.34 -3.52 -19.54
N ILE A 903 14.60 -3.29 -19.87
CA ILE A 903 15.74 -4.06 -19.35
C ILE A 903 15.92 -3.92 -17.84
N ASP A 904 15.76 -2.70 -17.30
CA ASP A 904 15.89 -2.44 -15.86
C ASP A 904 14.81 -3.18 -15.04
N ASP A 905 13.60 -3.37 -15.57
CA ASP A 905 12.53 -4.08 -14.88
C ASP A 905 12.81 -5.60 -14.85
N ALA A 906 13.38 -6.13 -15.94
CA ALA A 906 13.85 -7.53 -16.00
C ALA A 906 15.01 -7.79 -15.01
N ALA A 907 15.94 -6.84 -14.90
CA ALA A 907 17.02 -6.90 -13.91
C ALA A 907 16.47 -6.82 -12.48
N LEU A 908 15.51 -5.93 -12.23
CA LEU A 908 14.88 -5.75 -10.93
C LEU A 908 14.09 -6.99 -10.48
N TYR A 909 13.41 -7.66 -11.40
CA TYR A 909 12.78 -8.95 -11.15
C TYR A 909 13.77 -9.98 -10.62
N SER A 910 14.92 -10.13 -11.30
CA SER A 910 15.98 -11.06 -10.89
C SER A 910 16.56 -10.67 -9.51
N ASN A 911 16.76 -9.37 -9.27
CA ASN A 911 17.27 -8.86 -7.99
C ASN A 911 16.33 -9.16 -6.80
N ARG A 912 15.02 -9.23 -7.03
CA ARG A 912 14.02 -9.52 -5.97
C ARG A 912 13.92 -11.00 -5.63
N LEU A 913 14.32 -11.89 -6.55
CA LEU A 913 14.32 -13.34 -6.32
C LEU A 913 15.58 -13.84 -5.59
N LEU A 914 16.67 -13.07 -5.64
CA LEU A 914 17.92 -13.40 -4.94
C LEU A 914 17.73 -13.37 -3.42
N ARG A 915 18.16 -14.45 -2.76
CA ARG A 915 18.22 -14.52 -1.29
C ARG A 915 19.35 -13.63 -0.77
N ARG A 916 19.09 -12.91 0.33
CA ARG A 916 20.04 -11.96 0.92
C ARG A 916 20.38 -12.37 2.36
N PRO A 917 21.65 -12.30 2.79
CA PRO A 917 22.84 -12.12 1.94
C PRO A 917 22.97 -13.24 0.91
N HIS A 918 23.63 -12.96 -0.21
CA HIS A 918 23.75 -13.89 -1.33
C HIS A 918 24.50 -15.15 -0.91
N ALA A 919 23.90 -16.31 -1.14
CA ALA A 919 24.48 -17.60 -0.73
C ALA A 919 25.56 -18.11 -1.71
N HIS A 920 25.47 -17.70 -2.98
CA HIS A 920 26.34 -18.15 -4.06
C HIS A 920 26.66 -16.97 -4.98
N HIS A 921 27.77 -17.07 -5.72
CA HIS A 921 28.02 -16.20 -6.86
C HIS A 921 27.05 -16.53 -8.00
N VAL A 922 26.40 -15.52 -8.55
CA VAL A 922 25.45 -15.64 -9.66
C VAL A 922 25.94 -14.77 -10.80
N VAL A 923 26.05 -15.36 -11.99
CA VAL A 923 26.26 -14.64 -13.25
C VAL A 923 25.13 -15.03 -14.17
N GLY A 924 24.19 -14.12 -14.43
CA GLY A 924 23.08 -14.39 -15.32
C GLY A 924 22.99 -13.42 -16.50
N ALA A 925 22.15 -13.74 -17.47
CA ALA A 925 21.94 -12.92 -18.66
C ALA A 925 20.53 -12.34 -18.74
N ILE A 926 20.40 -11.20 -19.41
CA ILE A 926 19.13 -10.67 -19.88
C ILE A 926 19.13 -10.75 -21.40
N LEU A 927 18.08 -11.36 -21.95
CA LEU A 927 17.88 -11.55 -23.38
C LEU A 927 16.95 -10.47 -23.94
N TYR A 928 17.13 -10.12 -25.20
CA TYR A 928 16.33 -9.12 -25.90
C TYR A 928 15.91 -9.62 -27.29
N SER A 929 14.68 -9.28 -27.67
CA SER A 929 14.15 -9.49 -29.02
C SER A 929 13.91 -8.16 -29.72
N SER A 930 14.62 -7.92 -30.83
CA SER A 930 14.45 -6.71 -31.65
C SER A 930 13.12 -6.69 -32.41
N ALA A 931 12.60 -7.86 -32.80
CA ALA A 931 11.32 -7.97 -33.51
C ALA A 931 10.12 -7.59 -32.62
N GLN A 932 10.20 -7.91 -31.32
CA GLN A 932 9.11 -7.69 -30.37
C GLN A 932 9.35 -6.49 -29.43
N MET A 933 10.59 -5.98 -29.36
CA MET A 933 11.02 -4.97 -28.40
C MET A 933 10.72 -5.40 -26.95
N LEU A 934 11.14 -6.63 -26.60
CA LEU A 934 10.86 -7.28 -25.32
C LEU A 934 12.14 -7.86 -24.70
N TYR A 935 12.17 -7.90 -23.36
CA TYR A 935 13.30 -8.38 -22.56
C TYR A 935 12.90 -9.57 -21.71
N VAL A 936 13.80 -10.53 -21.54
CA VAL A 936 13.57 -11.73 -20.73
C VAL A 936 14.80 -11.98 -19.85
N PRO A 937 14.67 -11.96 -18.51
CA PRO A 937 15.77 -12.27 -17.61
C PRO A 937 15.96 -13.79 -17.48
N GLN A 938 17.20 -14.23 -17.24
CA GLN A 938 17.47 -15.59 -16.75
C GLN A 938 17.18 -15.68 -15.25
N GLU A 939 16.52 -16.76 -14.84
CA GLU A 939 16.24 -17.03 -13.42
C GLU A 939 17.55 -17.13 -12.62
N PRO A 940 17.70 -16.41 -11.49
CA PRO A 940 18.95 -16.36 -10.73
C PRO A 940 19.30 -17.64 -10.01
N GLU A 941 18.31 -18.46 -9.68
CA GLU A 941 18.51 -19.74 -9.03
C GLU A 941 17.46 -20.72 -9.56
N THR A 942 17.88 -21.95 -9.86
CA THR A 942 16.98 -23.04 -10.25
C THR A 942 17.43 -24.32 -9.56
N ASN A 943 16.53 -24.98 -8.83
CA ASN A 943 16.82 -26.19 -8.05
C ASN A 943 17.99 -26.05 -7.05
N GLY A 944 18.17 -24.88 -6.44
CA GLY A 944 19.31 -24.64 -5.53
C GLY A 944 20.64 -24.32 -6.23
N ALA A 945 20.69 -24.41 -7.58
CA ALA A 945 21.87 -24.07 -8.35
C ALA A 945 21.79 -22.61 -8.84
N PRO A 946 22.85 -21.79 -8.62
CA PRO A 946 22.89 -20.43 -9.11
C PRO A 946 22.99 -20.39 -10.64
N ALA A 947 22.46 -19.33 -11.25
CA ALA A 947 22.64 -19.08 -12.67
C ALA A 947 24.13 -18.91 -13.01
N ASN A 948 24.55 -19.60 -14.06
CA ASN A 948 25.93 -19.60 -14.53
C ASN A 948 25.97 -19.35 -16.06
N ALA A 949 25.62 -18.13 -16.47
CA ALA A 949 25.49 -17.73 -17.87
C ALA A 949 26.79 -17.85 -18.67
N GLN A 950 27.95 -17.69 -18.03
CA GLN A 950 29.26 -17.89 -18.67
C GLN A 950 29.44 -19.31 -19.25
N ASP A 951 28.89 -20.32 -18.58
CA ASP A 951 29.02 -21.72 -18.99
C ASP A 951 27.76 -22.29 -19.66
N THR A 952 26.67 -21.51 -19.69
CA THR A 952 25.37 -21.98 -20.17
C THR A 952 24.77 -21.13 -21.28
N ILE A 953 25.07 -19.83 -21.36
CA ILE A 953 24.47 -18.89 -22.32
C ILE A 953 25.52 -18.27 -23.24
N PHE A 954 26.62 -17.75 -22.69
CA PHE A 954 27.68 -17.07 -23.44
C PHE A 954 28.64 -18.07 -24.11
N LEU A 955 28.09 -19.02 -24.86
CA LEU A 955 28.83 -20.05 -25.59
C LEU A 955 28.75 -19.78 -27.10
N ASN A 956 29.90 -19.81 -27.77
CA ASN A 956 29.99 -19.67 -29.23
C ASN A 956 30.51 -20.98 -29.85
N ALA A 957 29.75 -21.52 -30.81
CA ALA A 957 30.06 -22.78 -31.49
C ALA A 957 31.45 -22.81 -32.15
N LEU A 958 31.91 -21.68 -32.70
CA LEU A 958 33.22 -21.57 -33.34
C LEU A 958 34.35 -21.62 -32.31
N PHE A 959 34.15 -20.98 -31.16
CA PHE A 959 35.12 -20.94 -30.07
C PHE A 959 35.20 -22.27 -29.28
N GLU A 960 34.07 -22.93 -29.04
CA GLU A 960 34.04 -24.26 -28.40
C GLU A 960 34.80 -25.30 -29.26
N ARG A 961 34.65 -25.22 -30.59
CA ARG A 961 35.40 -26.09 -31.52
C ARG A 961 36.90 -25.85 -31.51
N SER A 962 37.34 -24.58 -31.44
CA SER A 962 38.77 -24.25 -31.45
C SER A 962 39.46 -24.53 -30.11
N SER A 963 38.73 -24.45 -29.00
CA SER A 963 39.25 -24.72 -27.64
C SER A 963 39.18 -26.19 -27.22
N GLY A 964 38.53 -27.06 -28.00
CA GLY A 964 38.37 -28.49 -27.70
C GLY A 964 37.43 -28.79 -26.52
N ARG A 965 36.86 -27.77 -25.88
CA ARG A 965 35.82 -27.89 -24.86
C ARG A 965 34.48 -27.99 -25.61
N SER A 966 33.95 -29.19 -25.80
CA SER A 966 32.72 -29.40 -26.58
C SER A 966 31.46 -29.28 -25.71
N ARG A 967 31.21 -28.09 -25.12
CA ARG A 967 30.01 -27.89 -24.28
C ARG A 967 28.74 -27.78 -25.12
N PRO A 968 27.58 -28.26 -24.63
CA PRO A 968 26.31 -28.12 -25.33
C PRO A 968 25.90 -26.66 -25.44
N LEU A 969 25.53 -26.22 -26.65
CA LEU A 969 25.07 -24.85 -26.88
C LEU A 969 23.65 -24.63 -26.31
N PRO A 970 23.34 -23.41 -25.83
CA PRO A 970 22.01 -23.08 -25.35
C PRO A 970 20.97 -23.08 -26.46
N ALA A 971 19.77 -23.60 -26.15
CA ALA A 971 18.58 -23.39 -26.96
C ALA A 971 17.84 -22.14 -26.47
N LEU A 972 18.19 -20.97 -27.03
CA LEU A 972 17.51 -19.71 -26.74
C LEU A 972 16.18 -19.60 -27.52
N PRO A 973 15.17 -18.89 -26.98
CA PRO A 973 13.95 -18.62 -27.73
C PRO A 973 14.22 -17.90 -29.06
N SER A 974 13.45 -18.23 -30.09
CA SER A 974 13.63 -17.67 -31.44
C SER A 974 13.62 -16.13 -31.42
N GLY A 975 14.68 -15.51 -31.95
CA GLY A 975 14.81 -14.06 -32.03
C GLY A 975 15.23 -13.36 -30.74
N TYR A 976 15.64 -14.11 -29.70
CA TYR A 976 16.22 -13.58 -28.48
C TYR A 976 17.74 -13.76 -28.45
N GLY A 977 18.47 -12.71 -28.10
CA GLY A 977 19.93 -12.75 -27.87
C GLY A 977 20.32 -11.99 -26.60
N PRO A 978 21.47 -12.28 -25.97
CA PRO A 978 21.89 -11.63 -24.74
C PRO A 978 22.25 -10.15 -24.98
N VAL A 979 21.75 -9.26 -24.12
CA VAL A 979 21.96 -7.80 -24.20
C VAL A 979 22.57 -7.21 -22.92
N ALA A 980 22.46 -7.91 -21.79
CA ALA A 980 23.07 -7.52 -20.52
C ALA A 980 23.48 -8.73 -19.68
N VAL A 981 24.40 -8.50 -18.76
CA VAL A 981 24.80 -9.45 -17.71
C VAL A 981 24.33 -8.90 -16.36
N TYR A 982 23.92 -9.78 -15.45
CA TYR A 982 23.72 -9.43 -14.04
C TYR A 982 24.59 -10.28 -13.13
N TYR A 983 25.06 -9.67 -12.05
CA TYR A 983 25.97 -10.28 -11.08
C TYR A 983 25.37 -10.21 -9.67
N ALA A 984 25.61 -11.26 -8.89
CA ALA A 984 25.41 -11.25 -7.44
C ALA A 984 26.59 -11.98 -6.79
N HIS A 985 27.16 -11.41 -5.74
CA HIS A 985 28.36 -11.95 -5.10
C HIS A 985 28.08 -12.39 -3.68
N GLN A 986 28.59 -13.56 -3.32
CA GLN A 986 28.62 -13.99 -1.93
C GLN A 986 29.48 -13.03 -1.10
N PRO A 987 29.06 -12.65 0.13
CA PRO A 987 29.86 -11.79 1.00
C PRO A 987 31.26 -12.37 1.25
N VAL A 988 32.30 -11.56 1.04
CA VAL A 988 33.69 -11.98 1.23
C VAL A 988 34.25 -11.41 2.54
N ARG A 989 34.96 -12.24 3.31
CA ARG A 989 35.70 -11.77 4.49
C ARG A 989 37.16 -11.49 4.10
N PRO A 990 37.62 -10.22 4.10
CA PRO A 990 39.00 -9.88 3.77
C PRO A 990 39.96 -10.44 4.82
N SER A 991 41.13 -10.89 4.36
CA SER A 991 42.21 -11.42 5.20
C SER A 991 42.84 -10.34 6.09
N VAL A 992 42.79 -9.08 5.65
CA VAL A 992 43.28 -7.89 6.37
C VAL A 992 42.12 -6.91 6.56
N VAL A 993 41.59 -6.80 7.79
CA VAL A 993 40.42 -5.96 8.08
C VAL A 993 40.85 -4.49 8.22
N ARG A 994 40.65 -3.67 7.18
CA ARG A 994 40.58 -2.21 7.34
C ARG A 994 39.16 -1.80 7.78
N PRO A 995 39.00 -0.87 8.74
CA PRO A 995 37.68 -0.38 9.13
C PRO A 995 36.90 0.16 7.91
N GLY A 996 35.72 -0.40 7.65
CA GLY A 996 34.81 0.06 6.58
C GLY A 996 34.97 -0.62 5.21
N GLN A 997 36.04 -1.41 4.96
CA GLN A 997 36.25 -2.05 3.64
C GLN A 997 35.21 -3.12 3.33
N ILE A 998 34.80 -3.91 4.33
CA ILE A 998 33.76 -4.95 4.20
C ILE A 998 32.42 -4.34 3.78
N ASN A 999 32.12 -3.14 4.29
CA ASN A 999 30.79 -2.54 4.15
C ASN A 999 30.49 -2.00 2.75
N TRP A 1000 31.46 -1.82 1.86
CA TRP A 1000 31.17 -1.33 0.49
C TRP A 1000 31.39 -2.40 -0.57
N VAL A 1001 32.41 -3.26 -0.43
CA VAL A 1001 32.76 -4.30 -1.42
C VAL A 1001 31.60 -5.26 -1.73
N ASP A 1002 30.75 -5.55 -0.73
CA ASP A 1002 29.59 -6.43 -0.87
C ASP A 1002 28.39 -5.78 -1.60
N HIS A 1003 28.52 -4.50 -2.00
CA HIS A 1003 27.44 -3.68 -2.56
C HIS A 1003 27.84 -2.90 -3.82
N VAL A 1004 28.95 -3.24 -4.50
CA VAL A 1004 29.37 -2.60 -5.77
C VAL A 1004 29.85 -3.62 -6.80
N PHE A 1005 29.99 -3.18 -8.06
CA PHE A 1005 30.63 -3.96 -9.12
C PHE A 1005 32.08 -4.31 -8.76
N TRP A 1006 32.48 -5.54 -9.00
CA TRP A 1006 33.89 -5.93 -8.93
C TRP A 1006 34.60 -5.62 -10.26
N PRO A 1007 35.92 -5.36 -10.27
CA PRO A 1007 36.63 -5.07 -11.52
C PRO A 1007 36.46 -6.18 -12.57
N VAL A 1008 36.42 -7.44 -12.12
CA VAL A 1008 36.23 -8.61 -12.98
C VAL A 1008 34.88 -8.59 -13.71
N ASP A 1009 33.82 -8.06 -13.08
CA ASP A 1009 32.47 -8.02 -13.66
C ASP A 1009 32.44 -7.11 -14.89
N ILE A 1010 33.14 -5.97 -14.79
CA ILE A 1010 33.25 -5.02 -15.89
C ILE A 1010 34.15 -5.59 -16.98
N CYS A 1011 35.29 -6.18 -16.61
CA CYS A 1011 36.24 -6.73 -17.59
C CYS A 1011 35.72 -7.96 -18.33
N PHE A 1012 34.92 -8.81 -17.68
CA PHE A 1012 34.23 -9.91 -18.36
C PHE A 1012 33.33 -9.36 -19.47
N MET A 1013 32.50 -8.36 -19.13
CA MET A 1013 31.58 -7.74 -20.08
C MET A 1013 32.31 -7.02 -21.21
N THR A 1014 33.39 -6.28 -20.91
CA THR A 1014 34.04 -5.40 -21.89
C THR A 1014 35.17 -6.03 -22.70
N LYS A 1015 35.85 -7.06 -22.17
CA LYS A 1015 37.01 -7.73 -22.82
C LYS A 1015 36.73 -9.17 -23.20
N SER A 1016 36.08 -9.96 -22.33
CA SER A 1016 35.86 -11.39 -22.58
C SER A 1016 34.69 -11.63 -23.55
N LEU A 1017 33.53 -11.01 -23.32
CA LEU A 1017 32.35 -11.21 -24.17
C LEU A 1017 32.58 -10.82 -25.64
N PRO A 1018 33.26 -9.70 -25.97
CA PRO A 1018 33.58 -9.38 -27.36
C PRO A 1018 34.48 -10.42 -28.06
N ARG A 1019 35.38 -11.09 -27.32
CA ARG A 1019 36.19 -12.21 -27.88
C ARG A 1019 35.34 -13.44 -28.22
N LEU A 1020 34.20 -13.60 -27.56
CA LEU A 1020 33.20 -14.64 -27.82
C LEU A 1020 32.15 -14.19 -28.84
N GLU A 1021 32.35 -13.04 -29.48
CA GLU A 1021 31.43 -12.38 -30.44
C GLU A 1021 30.10 -11.90 -29.82
N PHE A 1022 30.06 -11.68 -28.50
CA PHE A 1022 28.93 -11.07 -27.81
C PHE A 1022 29.19 -9.58 -27.53
N ALA A 1023 28.36 -8.71 -28.09
CA ALA A 1023 28.42 -7.27 -27.88
C ALA A 1023 27.44 -6.84 -26.76
N VAL A 1024 27.89 -6.89 -25.51
CA VAL A 1024 27.12 -6.43 -24.34
C VAL A 1024 27.68 -5.11 -23.84
N ASN A 1025 26.81 -4.14 -23.57
CA ASN A 1025 27.19 -2.79 -23.11
C ASN A 1025 26.61 -2.42 -21.74
N VAL A 1026 25.75 -3.27 -21.18
CA VAL A 1026 25.04 -3.02 -19.92
C VAL A 1026 25.31 -4.17 -18.96
N ALA A 1027 25.65 -3.83 -17.73
CA ALA A 1027 25.81 -4.78 -16.63
C ALA A 1027 24.99 -4.34 -15.42
N TYR A 1028 24.52 -5.31 -14.63
CA TYR A 1028 23.82 -5.07 -13.36
C TYR A 1028 24.54 -5.76 -12.20
N ALA A 1029 24.59 -5.14 -11.03
CA ALA A 1029 25.09 -5.74 -9.80
C ALA A 1029 24.04 -5.66 -8.70
N ALA A 1030 23.69 -6.81 -8.13
CA ALA A 1030 22.81 -6.96 -6.98
C ALA A 1030 23.64 -6.92 -5.70
N GLY A 1031 23.53 -5.85 -4.92
CA GLY A 1031 24.22 -5.72 -3.64
C GLY A 1031 23.61 -6.63 -2.57
N ASN A 1032 24.43 -7.05 -1.59
CA ASN A 1032 23.96 -7.84 -0.44
C ASN A 1032 22.99 -7.08 0.48
N ASP A 1033 22.98 -5.74 0.42
CA ASP A 1033 22.02 -4.85 1.10
C ASP A 1033 20.73 -4.64 0.31
N GLY A 1034 20.65 -5.24 -0.89
CA GLY A 1034 19.48 -5.20 -1.75
C GLY A 1034 19.48 -4.17 -2.87
N SER A 1035 20.53 -3.35 -2.95
CA SER A 1035 20.71 -2.40 -4.04
C SER A 1035 20.79 -3.09 -5.41
N LEU A 1036 20.36 -2.38 -6.45
CA LEU A 1036 20.59 -2.79 -7.83
C LEU A 1036 21.31 -1.66 -8.55
N LEU A 1037 22.55 -1.90 -8.93
CA LEU A 1037 23.36 -0.97 -9.70
C LEU A 1037 23.35 -1.36 -11.17
N LYS A 1038 23.37 -0.37 -12.05
CA LYS A 1038 23.49 -0.51 -13.50
C LYS A 1038 24.73 0.23 -13.95
N TYR A 1039 25.56 -0.46 -14.73
CA TYR A 1039 26.72 0.11 -15.40
C TYR A 1039 26.48 0.13 -16.92
N VAL A 1040 26.72 1.27 -17.54
CA VAL A 1040 26.65 1.44 -19.00
C VAL A 1040 28.03 1.85 -19.52
N ARG A 1041 28.54 1.10 -20.49
CA ARG A 1041 29.88 1.25 -21.04
C ARG A 1041 30.06 2.58 -21.82
N HIS A 1042 31.12 3.33 -21.52
CA HIS A 1042 31.62 4.43 -22.34
C HIS A 1042 33.04 4.05 -22.82
N GLY A 1043 33.15 3.35 -23.95
CA GLY A 1043 34.41 2.75 -24.38
C GLY A 1043 35.56 3.78 -24.44
N GLY A 1044 36.76 3.38 -24.00
CA GLY A 1044 37.95 4.26 -24.01
C GLY A 1044 39.07 3.78 -23.08
N GLN A 1045 40.13 4.59 -22.96
CA GLN A 1045 41.35 4.26 -22.20
C GLN A 1045 41.09 4.03 -20.69
N ALA A 1046 40.12 4.75 -20.10
CA ALA A 1046 39.76 4.56 -18.70
C ALA A 1046 39.18 3.16 -18.40
N GLU A 1047 38.57 2.50 -19.38
CA GLU A 1047 38.11 1.11 -19.29
C GLU A 1047 39.30 0.15 -19.29
N ASP A 1048 40.32 0.41 -20.11
CA ASP A 1048 41.55 -0.39 -20.15
C ASP A 1048 42.31 -0.30 -18.82
N ASP A 1049 42.41 0.90 -18.25
CA ASP A 1049 43.03 1.15 -16.95
C ASP A 1049 42.31 0.41 -15.80
N LEU A 1050 40.97 0.27 -15.88
CA LEU A 1050 40.20 -0.50 -14.90
C LEU A 1050 40.52 -2.01 -14.99
N CYS A 1051 40.75 -2.53 -16.20
CA CYS A 1051 41.07 -3.94 -16.41
C CYS A 1051 42.54 -4.32 -16.19
N GLN A 1052 43.46 -3.35 -16.15
CA GLN A 1052 44.84 -3.58 -15.70
C GLN A 1052 44.92 -4.01 -14.22
N LEU A 1053 43.87 -3.79 -13.43
CA LEU A 1053 43.78 -4.25 -12.04
C LEU A 1053 43.62 -5.78 -11.92
N VAL A 1054 43.31 -6.50 -13.01
CA VAL A 1054 43.14 -7.95 -13.05
C VAL A 1054 44.41 -8.60 -13.64
N LEU A 1055 45.24 -9.23 -12.81
CA LEU A 1055 46.49 -9.89 -13.23
C LEU A 1055 46.21 -11.28 -13.86
N GLY A 1056 46.07 -11.36 -15.18
CA GLY A 1056 45.97 -12.67 -15.87
C GLY A 1056 45.18 -12.60 -17.17
N TYR A 1057 45.79 -13.05 -18.28
CA TYR A 1057 45.19 -12.97 -19.61
C TYR A 1057 44.12 -14.05 -19.90
N ASP A 1058 43.94 -15.02 -18.99
CA ASP A 1058 43.03 -16.15 -19.18
C ASP A 1058 41.88 -16.16 -18.15
N TYR A 1059 40.67 -15.91 -18.64
CA TYR A 1059 39.46 -15.74 -17.84
C TYR A 1059 39.12 -16.96 -16.97
N TRP A 1060 39.54 -18.16 -17.38
CA TRP A 1060 39.32 -19.41 -16.64
C TRP A 1060 40.18 -19.54 -15.37
N GLU A 1061 41.30 -18.81 -15.27
CA GLU A 1061 42.14 -18.75 -14.06
C GLU A 1061 41.70 -17.62 -13.11
N ASN A 1062 40.94 -16.64 -13.60
CA ASN A 1062 40.62 -15.40 -12.88
C ASN A 1062 39.55 -15.54 -11.79
N GLN A 1063 38.84 -16.67 -11.68
CA GLN A 1063 37.92 -16.93 -10.55
C GLN A 1063 38.64 -16.92 -9.19
N TYR A 1064 39.95 -17.15 -9.17
CA TYR A 1064 40.78 -17.15 -7.96
C TYR A 1064 41.37 -15.78 -7.60
N LEU A 1065 41.27 -14.76 -8.48
CA LEU A 1065 41.82 -13.41 -8.25
C LEU A 1065 40.86 -12.48 -7.50
N ASN A 1066 39.60 -12.89 -7.31
CA ASN A 1066 38.58 -12.10 -6.63
C ASN A 1066 38.94 -11.82 -5.16
N GLN A 1067 39.45 -12.84 -4.47
CA GLN A 1067 39.96 -12.72 -3.11
C GLN A 1067 41.17 -11.76 -3.09
N GLU A 1068 41.99 -11.77 -4.13
CA GLU A 1068 43.24 -11.01 -4.19
C GLU A 1068 43.02 -9.49 -4.27
N TRP A 1069 42.03 -9.01 -5.03
CA TRP A 1069 41.67 -7.57 -5.04
C TRP A 1069 41.12 -7.13 -3.68
N VAL A 1070 40.23 -7.93 -3.09
CA VAL A 1070 39.65 -7.70 -1.76
C VAL A 1070 40.74 -7.73 -0.67
N ASP A 1071 41.68 -8.67 -0.74
CA ASP A 1071 42.78 -8.83 0.20
C ASP A 1071 43.88 -7.77 0.05
N LYS A 1072 44.19 -7.35 -1.19
CA LYS A 1072 45.18 -6.29 -1.46
C LYS A 1072 44.69 -4.90 -0.99
N GLY A 1073 43.37 -4.65 -1.00
CA GLY A 1073 42.76 -3.47 -0.39
C GLY A 1073 43.40 -2.14 -0.81
N LEU A 1074 43.74 -1.99 -2.09
CA LEU A 1074 44.57 -0.87 -2.58
C LEU A 1074 43.83 0.47 -2.61
N GLU A 1075 42.49 0.47 -2.64
CA GLU A 1075 41.68 1.65 -2.92
C GLU A 1075 40.59 1.88 -1.86
N THR A 1076 40.24 3.14 -1.63
CA THR A 1076 39.02 3.51 -0.91
C THR A 1076 37.82 3.47 -1.85
N GLU A 1077 36.62 3.29 -1.30
CA GLU A 1077 35.36 3.27 -2.05
C GLU A 1077 35.19 4.47 -2.99
N ASN A 1078 35.51 5.69 -2.53
CA ASN A 1078 35.43 6.90 -3.35
C ASN A 1078 36.40 6.88 -4.53
N GLN A 1079 37.61 6.36 -4.34
CA GLN A 1079 38.60 6.23 -5.41
C GLN A 1079 38.13 5.23 -6.47
N TYR A 1080 37.60 4.09 -6.04
CA TYR A 1080 37.12 3.05 -6.94
C TYR A 1080 35.86 3.49 -7.71
N VAL A 1081 34.87 4.08 -7.04
CA VAL A 1081 33.68 4.61 -7.71
C VAL A 1081 34.05 5.73 -8.68
N ALA A 1082 35.02 6.58 -8.37
CA ALA A 1082 35.52 7.59 -9.31
C ALA A 1082 36.17 6.98 -10.56
N LYS A 1083 36.83 5.81 -10.45
CA LYS A 1083 37.34 5.08 -11.62
C LYS A 1083 36.20 4.49 -12.46
N LEU A 1084 35.20 3.89 -11.81
CA LEU A 1084 34.00 3.39 -12.51
C LEU A 1084 33.29 4.49 -13.29
N LEU A 1085 33.12 5.67 -12.68
CA LEU A 1085 32.49 6.84 -13.32
C LEU A 1085 33.33 7.43 -14.47
N LYS A 1086 34.65 7.20 -14.49
CA LYS A 1086 35.50 7.58 -15.64
C LYS A 1086 35.41 6.57 -16.79
N ALA A 1087 35.17 5.30 -16.49
CA ALA A 1087 35.08 4.22 -17.46
C ALA A 1087 33.67 4.06 -18.07
N GLY A 1088 32.63 4.56 -17.40
CA GLY A 1088 31.25 4.47 -17.85
C GLY A 1088 30.27 5.22 -16.96
N GLU A 1089 28.98 5.01 -17.19
CA GLU A 1089 27.91 5.59 -16.38
C GLU A 1089 27.44 4.57 -15.33
N LEU A 1090 27.28 5.03 -14.09
CA LEU A 1090 26.75 4.24 -12.99
C LEU A 1090 25.39 4.80 -12.55
N ILE A 1091 24.38 3.94 -12.48
CA ILE A 1091 23.00 4.30 -12.14
C ILE A 1091 22.51 3.36 -11.04
N VAL A 1092 21.96 3.91 -9.96
CA VAL A 1092 21.24 3.14 -8.96
C VAL A 1092 19.81 2.94 -9.45
N VAL A 1093 19.43 1.68 -9.72
CA VAL A 1093 18.08 1.29 -10.16
C VAL A 1093 17.19 1.00 -8.95
N SER A 1094 17.73 0.36 -7.91
CA SER A 1094 17.05 0.08 -6.65
C SER A 1094 17.92 0.55 -5.49
N PRO A 1095 17.40 1.39 -4.58
CA PRO A 1095 18.18 1.97 -3.51
C PRO A 1095 18.34 1.00 -2.32
N SER A 1096 19.34 1.24 -1.48
CA SER A 1096 19.65 0.52 -0.25
C SER A 1096 20.23 1.46 0.82
N GLU A 1097 20.65 0.94 1.98
CA GLU A 1097 21.33 1.76 3.00
C GLU A 1097 22.65 2.38 2.49
N ASN A 1098 23.44 1.64 1.70
CA ASN A 1098 24.69 2.17 1.12
C ASN A 1098 24.43 3.00 -0.14
N TRP A 1099 23.42 2.63 -0.93
CA TRP A 1099 22.99 3.35 -2.13
C TRP A 1099 21.63 3.99 -1.93
N SER A 1100 21.57 5.04 -1.10
CA SER A 1100 20.32 5.61 -0.59
C SER A 1100 19.40 6.27 -1.63
N ARG A 1101 19.85 6.44 -2.88
CA ARG A 1101 19.13 7.23 -3.90
C ARG A 1101 19.16 6.53 -5.25
N VAL A 1102 17.99 6.44 -5.88
CA VAL A 1102 17.82 6.03 -7.28
C VAL A 1102 18.32 7.15 -8.20
N GLY A 1103 18.95 6.80 -9.32
CA GLY A 1103 19.44 7.77 -10.31
C GLY A 1103 20.93 7.66 -10.62
N TRP A 1104 21.44 8.57 -11.43
CA TRP A 1104 22.86 8.63 -11.82
C TRP A 1104 23.75 8.95 -10.61
N VAL A 1105 24.83 8.17 -10.47
CA VAL A 1105 25.86 8.39 -9.46
C VAL A 1105 26.81 9.48 -9.96
N THR A 1106 27.06 10.49 -9.13
CA THR A 1106 27.99 11.59 -9.45
C THR A 1106 29.24 11.51 -8.57
N ALA A 1107 30.28 12.30 -8.88
CA ALA A 1107 31.53 12.31 -8.14
C ALA A 1107 31.38 12.64 -6.63
N ASN A 1108 30.28 13.30 -6.23
CA ASN A 1108 29.99 13.73 -4.86
C ASN A 1108 28.85 12.91 -4.21
N TRP A 1109 28.68 11.64 -4.59
CA TRP A 1109 27.51 10.85 -4.20
C TRP A 1109 27.36 10.61 -2.68
N LYS A 1110 28.45 10.67 -1.89
CA LYS A 1110 28.44 10.47 -0.42
C LYS A 1110 28.40 11.74 0.44
N THR A 1111 28.62 12.94 -0.10
CA THR A 1111 28.65 14.19 0.71
C THR A 1111 27.28 14.65 1.18
N THR A 1112 26.26 13.79 1.12
CA THR A 1112 24.90 14.08 1.55
C THR A 1112 24.53 13.01 2.57
N GLU A 1113 24.35 13.41 3.83
CA GLU A 1113 24.00 12.50 4.92
C GLU A 1113 22.83 11.60 4.54
N SER A 1114 22.93 10.33 4.94
CA SER A 1114 21.83 9.38 4.94
C SER A 1114 20.63 9.99 5.66
N ALA A 1115 19.46 9.96 5.02
CA ALA A 1115 18.20 10.21 5.72
C ALA A 1115 18.14 9.21 6.89
N LYS A 1116 18.35 9.72 8.11
CA LYS A 1116 18.14 8.93 9.33
C LYS A 1116 16.70 8.46 9.26
N VAL A 1117 16.52 7.15 9.23
CA VAL A 1117 15.22 6.51 9.49
C VAL A 1117 14.67 7.17 10.75
N SER A 1118 13.48 7.76 10.61
CA SER A 1118 12.85 8.56 11.66
C SER A 1118 12.83 7.77 12.97
N LEU A 1119 13.18 8.46 14.06
CA LEU A 1119 13.07 7.93 15.41
C LEU A 1119 11.64 7.45 15.64
N VAL A 1120 11.50 6.18 16.05
CA VAL A 1120 10.21 5.58 16.38
C VAL A 1120 9.47 6.50 17.37
N LEU A 1121 8.36 7.08 16.91
CA LEU A 1121 7.48 7.90 17.74
C LEU A 1121 7.02 7.06 18.96
N PRO A 1122 7.19 7.53 20.21
CA PRO A 1122 6.88 6.76 21.43
C PRO A 1122 5.38 6.42 21.63
N TRP A 1123 4.52 6.84 20.70
CA TRP A 1123 3.07 6.58 20.69
C TRP A 1123 2.60 5.80 19.47
N ALA A 1124 3.49 5.44 18.53
CA ALA A 1124 3.22 4.38 17.57
C ALA A 1124 2.92 3.09 18.34
N ARG A 1125 1.97 2.29 17.86
CA ARG A 1125 1.66 0.98 18.46
C ARG A 1125 2.98 0.20 18.60
N SER A 1126 3.31 -0.20 19.83
CA SER A 1126 4.42 -1.12 20.08
C SER A 1126 4.28 -2.34 19.18
N SER A 1127 5.34 -2.71 18.46
CA SER A 1127 5.41 -3.95 17.67
C SER A 1127 5.54 -5.20 18.56
N THR A 1128 5.53 -5.07 19.89
CA THR A 1128 5.60 -6.22 20.79
C THR A 1128 4.23 -6.86 21.03
N GLY A 1129 3.80 -7.64 20.03
CA GLY A 1129 2.69 -8.57 20.09
C GLY A 1129 3.01 -9.86 19.34
N LYS A 1130 4.13 -10.51 19.72
CA LYS A 1130 4.53 -11.92 19.50
C LYS A 1130 3.96 -12.67 18.28
N ASN A 1131 4.88 -13.01 17.36
CA ASN A 1131 4.98 -14.24 16.53
C ASN A 1131 3.72 -14.67 15.74
N LYS A 1132 3.76 -14.79 14.41
CA LYS A 1132 4.69 -15.57 13.58
C LYS A 1132 4.64 -15.07 12.14
N ASP A 1133 5.79 -15.18 11.47
CA ASP A 1133 5.99 -15.33 10.02
C ASP A 1133 5.18 -14.43 9.09
N GLU A 1134 5.86 -13.51 8.41
CA GLU A 1134 5.71 -13.28 6.96
C GLU A 1134 6.69 -12.18 6.53
N LEU A 1135 7.84 -12.64 6.03
CA LEU A 1135 8.42 -12.09 4.80
C LEU A 1135 7.47 -12.42 3.64
#